data_AF-A0AAN8RQ42-F1
#
_entry.id   AF-A0AAN8RQ42-F1
#
_cell.length_a   1.000
_cell.length_b   1.000
_cell.length_c   1.000
_cell.angle_alpha   90.00
_cell.angle_beta   90.00
_cell.angle_gamma   90.00
#
_symmetry.space_group_name_H-M   'P 1'
#
loop_
_entity.id
_entity.type
_entity.pdbx_description
1 polymer ?
#
loop_
_entity_poly.entity_id
_entity_poly.type
_entity_poly.pdbx_seq_one_letter_code
_entity_poly.pdbx_strand_id
1 'polypeptide(L)'
;MVQGHPKCWRLCASCKKGCRCLKCGFCHSCAYPVGTICISEHSCDAYTEEVKNHKSEKKKLKAEKVDFEEKRKEYQLNATALHFKNYALEVKNNELELEKHNLKLRNDDLEAEKENLGLEKRALELRNRELESIRLRTYTDGLLIRKFLGLIDSKTVSVLVGPERKRFTIHIDIICLASGYFKDYFSTRAKDTEIETIILDTEVDNVDTFGMFVEHCYLGTYFTDSKDDSSMSHHLLLHARLYALAEKLQCPPLKNLALERATNWCYGHNMQLGGGNFSDIYPNILDAIRVIYTYTTDLNSGLRPYSTAEYGSGYRLSEFGIVDADDWEDDLEVVRDGFRILIARLAAAYLVDLRETDAFVELHHAFPDFNTDMLLFINDRPVVTAVEERKSSLVPTISPSTSQAGVQQEETVQLRRKNILEFSSLFNTETFTIFVGEDLKRFDVHIAALKCSDYFQKLTTSNMKEAKEKTVHLNSEVDSAEAFDMFVQYCYFQDYFHDEIRINVLTLALHASTYLLADRLGCIGLKELALQKANMLCDSAYANERARYKTFSAVSIAVAMIYGNTYDMHGGKISKTKGINCYNAADTTDPSDEGKGDESTTTTKEKVLEKDRDGFRVLLARFASAYLSELREFHESFIAKHHAFPDFATDVMLLATAGEKIELDEDGRPKA
;
A
#
# COMPACT_ATOMS: atom_id res chain seq x y z
N MET A 1 23.70 -44.51 55.85
CA MET A 1 25.14 -44.16 55.97
C MET A 1 25.28 -42.78 55.36
N VAL A 2 25.08 -41.69 56.11
CA VAL A 2 25.94 -41.11 57.17
C VAL A 2 27.20 -40.46 56.59
N GLN A 3 27.38 -39.21 57.00
CA GLN A 3 28.58 -38.34 57.05
C GLN A 3 28.89 -37.49 55.80
N GLY A 4 29.06 -36.17 55.90
CA GLY A 4 29.07 -35.30 57.08
C GLY A 4 30.19 -34.28 57.04
N HIS A 5 29.77 -33.01 57.04
CA HIS A 5 30.33 -31.88 57.79
C HIS A 5 31.72 -31.28 57.44
N PRO A 6 31.81 -29.93 57.35
CA PRO A 6 33.07 -29.19 57.35
C PRO A 6 33.79 -29.34 58.69
N LYS A 7 35.13 -29.46 58.64
CA LYS A 7 36.12 -29.72 59.72
C LYS A 7 36.54 -31.19 59.87
N CYS A 8 37.32 -31.71 58.93
CA CYS A 8 38.23 -32.83 59.19
C CYS A 8 39.61 -32.58 58.58
N TRP A 9 40.62 -32.58 59.43
CA TRP A 9 42.02 -32.25 59.17
C TRP A 9 42.81 -33.52 59.44
N ARG A 10 43.23 -34.25 58.39
CA ARG A 10 44.34 -35.26 58.38
C ARG A 10 44.17 -36.29 57.24
N LEU A 11 44.68 -35.99 56.05
CA LEU A 11 45.16 -37.00 55.10
C LEU A 11 46.43 -36.48 54.44
N CYS A 12 47.51 -37.27 54.49
CA CYS A 12 48.76 -36.98 53.79
C CYS A 12 48.57 -37.38 52.31
N ALA A 13 48.79 -36.44 51.38
CA ALA A 13 48.52 -36.63 49.96
C ALA A 13 49.36 -37.75 49.31
N SER A 14 50.52 -38.10 49.88
CA SER A 14 51.45 -39.04 49.24
C SER A 14 51.30 -40.51 49.63
N CYS A 15 50.72 -40.88 50.78
CA CYS A 15 50.72 -42.29 51.22
C CYS A 15 49.39 -42.87 51.71
N LYS A 16 48.32 -42.08 51.80
CA LYS A 16 46.91 -42.52 52.04
C LYS A 16 46.70 -43.63 53.10
N LYS A 17 47.51 -43.73 54.17
CA LYS A 17 47.26 -44.62 55.33
C LYS A 17 47.34 -43.86 56.66
N GLY A 18 46.45 -44.21 57.59
CA GLY A 18 46.26 -43.53 58.87
C GLY A 18 47.28 -43.94 59.94
N CYS A 19 48.32 -43.14 60.12
CA CYS A 19 49.22 -43.25 61.27
C CYS A 19 49.51 -41.87 61.86
N ARG A 20 48.95 -41.59 63.04
CA ARG A 20 49.51 -40.59 63.96
C ARG A 20 49.65 -41.23 65.34
N CYS A 21 50.84 -41.10 65.90
CA CYS A 21 51.08 -41.41 67.31
C CYS A 21 50.31 -40.42 68.19
N LEU A 22 49.47 -40.93 69.10
CA LEU A 22 48.57 -40.13 69.95
C LEU A 22 49.28 -39.23 70.98
N LYS A 23 50.61 -39.32 71.13
CA LYS A 23 51.36 -38.46 72.06
C LYS A 23 52.02 -37.22 71.44
N CYS A 24 52.34 -37.20 70.14
CA CYS A 24 53.06 -36.07 69.53
C CYS A 24 52.52 -35.63 68.17
N GLY A 25 51.62 -36.39 67.53
CA GLY A 25 50.92 -35.94 66.33
C GLY A 25 51.69 -35.97 65.01
N PHE A 26 52.92 -36.50 64.93
CA PHE A 26 53.70 -36.67 63.69
C PHE A 26 53.75 -38.14 63.19
N CYS A 27 53.99 -38.34 61.89
CA CYS A 27 54.11 -39.65 61.22
C CYS A 27 55.59 -39.99 61.00
N HIS A 28 56.06 -41.14 61.50
CA HIS A 28 57.49 -41.51 61.57
C HIS A 28 57.93 -42.56 60.51
N SER A 29 57.13 -42.81 59.47
CA SER A 29 57.37 -43.95 58.56
C SER A 29 58.05 -43.62 57.22
N CYS A 30 58.88 -42.57 57.15
CA CYS A 30 59.86 -42.41 56.06
C CYS A 30 61.28 -42.27 56.63
N ALA A 31 61.75 -43.37 57.24
CA ALA A 31 63.07 -43.99 57.02
C ALA A 31 63.92 -43.40 55.87
N TYR A 32 65.25 -43.24 55.88
CA TYR A 32 66.42 -43.70 56.70
C TYR A 32 67.70 -43.26 55.89
N PRO A 33 68.98 -43.68 56.10
CA PRO A 33 69.73 -44.11 57.31
C PRO A 33 71.22 -43.59 57.37
N VAL A 34 71.97 -44.14 58.36
CA VAL A 34 73.44 -44.35 58.49
C VAL A 34 74.32 -43.14 58.88
N GLY A 35 75.21 -43.22 59.87
CA GLY A 35 75.60 -44.34 60.73
C GLY A 35 76.55 -43.94 61.86
N THR A 36 76.53 -44.81 62.86
CA THR A 36 77.36 -44.83 64.06
C THR A 36 78.67 -45.55 63.77
N ILE A 37 79.81 -44.98 64.16
CA ILE A 37 81.09 -45.70 64.32
C ILE A 37 81.74 -45.22 65.63
N CYS A 38 81.90 -46.15 66.57
CA CYS A 38 82.85 -46.06 67.69
C CYS A 38 84.24 -46.48 67.17
N ILE A 39 85.34 -45.95 67.74
CA ILE A 39 86.57 -46.68 68.14
C ILE A 39 87.58 -45.71 68.81
N SER A 40 88.13 -46.24 69.91
CA SER A 40 89.31 -45.97 70.77
C SER A 40 90.30 -44.80 70.58
N GLU A 41 90.65 -44.24 71.76
CA GLU A 41 91.99 -43.95 72.31
C GLU A 41 93.23 -44.04 71.39
N HIS A 42 93.92 -42.91 71.17
CA HIS A 42 95.31 -42.66 71.56
C HIS A 42 95.87 -41.34 70.97
N SER A 43 96.89 -40.82 71.66
CA SER A 43 97.92 -39.88 71.20
C SER A 43 97.64 -38.37 71.28
N CYS A 44 98.17 -37.78 72.36
CA CYS A 44 98.61 -36.38 72.41
C CYS A 44 99.55 -36.05 71.24
N ASP A 45 99.61 -34.75 70.93
CA ASP A 45 100.58 -34.04 70.08
C ASP A 45 100.18 -33.70 68.62
N ALA A 46 98.87 -33.65 68.33
CA ALA A 46 98.32 -33.03 67.10
C ALA A 46 97.24 -31.95 67.35
N TYR A 47 97.09 -31.46 68.59
CA TYR A 47 95.99 -30.57 69.03
C TYR A 47 96.08 -29.11 68.53
N THR A 48 97.12 -28.74 67.77
CA THR A 48 97.30 -27.36 67.26
C THR A 48 96.98 -27.18 65.77
N GLU A 49 96.91 -28.25 64.98
CA GLU A 49 96.42 -28.20 63.59
C GLU A 49 94.91 -28.44 63.48
N GLU A 50 94.33 -29.38 64.23
CA GLU A 50 92.87 -29.61 64.23
C GLU A 50 92.09 -28.39 64.73
N VAL A 51 92.61 -27.65 65.71
CA VAL A 51 92.00 -26.39 66.18
C VAL A 51 92.09 -25.27 65.13
N LYS A 52 93.13 -25.27 64.28
CA LYS A 52 93.22 -24.35 63.12
C LYS A 52 92.27 -24.77 62.00
N ASN A 53 92.13 -26.07 61.75
CA ASN A 53 91.20 -26.61 60.76
C ASN A 53 89.73 -26.37 61.18
N HIS A 54 89.39 -26.62 62.44
CA HIS A 54 88.07 -26.29 62.99
C HIS A 54 87.78 -24.78 62.97
N LYS A 55 88.78 -23.92 63.19
CA LYS A 55 88.60 -22.46 63.06
C LYS A 55 88.38 -22.03 61.60
N SER A 56 89.07 -22.66 60.64
CA SER A 56 88.89 -22.45 59.20
C SER A 56 87.51 -22.91 58.75
N GLU A 57 87.10 -24.11 59.15
CA GLU A 57 85.81 -24.71 58.84
C GLU A 57 84.65 -23.94 59.49
N LYS A 58 84.81 -23.47 60.73
CA LYS A 58 83.84 -22.58 61.38
C LYS A 58 83.73 -21.22 60.68
N LYS A 59 84.80 -20.70 60.08
CA LYS A 59 84.74 -19.50 59.23
C LYS A 59 84.00 -19.80 57.93
N LYS A 60 84.25 -20.95 57.30
CA LYS A 60 83.57 -21.38 56.06
C LYS A 60 82.07 -21.60 56.29
N LEU A 61 81.69 -22.31 57.34
CA LEU A 61 80.29 -22.52 57.74
C LEU A 61 79.58 -21.21 58.11
N LYS A 62 80.29 -20.23 58.70
CA LYS A 62 79.73 -18.90 58.92
C LYS A 62 79.48 -18.15 57.61
N ALA A 63 80.39 -18.24 56.65
CA ALA A 63 80.21 -17.64 55.32
C ALA A 63 79.07 -18.30 54.54
N GLU A 64 78.99 -19.63 54.54
CA GLU A 64 77.88 -20.39 53.94
C GLU A 64 76.55 -20.05 54.61
N LYS A 65 76.52 -19.91 55.95
CA LYS A 65 75.31 -19.49 56.66
C LYS A 65 74.82 -18.11 56.20
N VAL A 66 75.74 -17.17 55.98
CA VAL A 66 75.41 -15.83 55.47
C VAL A 66 74.89 -15.90 54.03
N ASP A 67 75.53 -16.68 53.15
CA ASP A 67 75.07 -16.92 51.77
C ASP A 67 73.68 -17.59 51.73
N PHE A 68 73.43 -18.57 52.59
CA PHE A 68 72.12 -19.20 52.72
C PHE A 68 71.05 -18.23 53.26
N GLU A 69 71.39 -17.36 54.21
CA GLU A 69 70.47 -16.32 54.70
C GLU A 69 70.17 -15.28 53.61
N GLU A 70 71.15 -14.93 52.77
CA GLU A 70 70.97 -14.02 51.63
C GLU A 70 70.09 -14.64 50.55
N LYS A 71 70.37 -15.87 50.12
CA LYS A 71 69.51 -16.63 49.20
C LYS A 71 68.10 -16.78 49.75
N ARG A 72 67.94 -17.05 51.04
CA ARG A 72 66.61 -17.13 51.68
C ARG A 72 65.86 -15.80 51.57
N LYS A 73 66.52 -14.66 51.77
CA LYS A 73 65.93 -13.33 51.58
C LYS A 73 65.56 -13.08 50.11
N GLU A 74 66.42 -13.46 49.18
CA GLU A 74 66.15 -13.36 47.74
C GLU A 74 64.94 -14.21 47.33
N TYR A 75 64.85 -15.46 47.79
CA TYR A 75 63.67 -16.31 47.58
C TYR A 75 62.40 -15.71 48.18
N GLN A 76 62.48 -15.10 49.36
CA GLN A 76 61.34 -14.40 49.96
C GLN A 76 60.91 -13.19 49.13
N LEU A 77 61.85 -12.40 48.62
CA LEU A 77 61.57 -11.26 47.73
C LEU A 77 60.97 -11.70 46.39
N ASN A 78 61.47 -12.79 45.81
CA ASN A 78 60.92 -13.34 44.57
C ASN A 78 59.51 -13.91 44.78
N ALA A 79 59.26 -14.56 45.92
CA ALA A 79 57.94 -15.05 46.28
C ALA A 79 56.92 -13.91 46.47
N THR A 80 57.31 -12.81 47.14
CA THR A 80 56.44 -11.64 47.30
C THR A 80 56.22 -10.94 45.96
N ALA A 81 57.24 -10.78 45.13
CA ALA A 81 57.10 -10.21 43.78
C ALA A 81 56.17 -11.05 42.88
N LEU A 82 56.25 -12.39 42.95
CA LEU A 82 55.34 -13.28 42.23
C LEU A 82 53.91 -13.15 42.74
N HIS A 83 53.72 -13.05 44.07
CA HIS A 83 52.41 -12.82 44.66
C HIS A 83 51.78 -11.50 44.16
N PHE A 84 52.55 -10.41 44.10
CA PHE A 84 52.07 -9.14 43.55
C PHE A 84 51.73 -9.24 42.05
N LYS A 85 52.52 -9.97 41.26
CA LYS A 85 52.21 -10.21 39.84
C LYS A 85 50.91 -10.99 39.66
N ASN A 86 50.69 -12.04 40.46
CA ASN A 86 49.46 -12.82 40.40
C ASN A 86 48.24 -11.98 40.81
N TYR A 87 48.36 -11.18 41.86
CA TYR A 87 47.31 -10.25 42.27
C TYR A 87 47.00 -9.22 41.16
N ALA A 88 48.02 -8.65 40.52
CA ALA A 88 47.82 -7.71 39.42
C ALA A 88 47.15 -8.37 38.19
N LEU A 89 47.47 -9.64 37.90
CA LEU A 89 46.80 -10.40 36.84
C LEU A 89 45.34 -10.70 37.20
N GLU A 90 45.05 -11.03 38.46
CA GLU A 90 43.68 -11.25 38.94
C GLU A 90 42.82 -9.98 38.81
N VAL A 91 43.37 -8.82 39.18
CA VAL A 91 42.70 -7.53 38.98
C VAL A 91 42.40 -7.27 37.50
N LYS A 92 43.38 -7.46 36.61
CA LYS A 92 43.17 -7.31 35.15
C LYS A 92 42.13 -8.30 34.60
N ASN A 93 42.12 -9.53 35.10
CA ASN A 93 41.14 -10.53 34.66
C ASN A 93 39.72 -10.13 35.08
N ASN A 94 39.56 -9.57 36.29
CA ASN A 94 38.27 -9.04 36.75
C ASN A 94 37.83 -7.81 35.94
N GLU A 95 38.76 -6.92 35.56
CA GLU A 95 38.48 -5.78 34.68
C GLU A 95 38.00 -6.24 33.29
N LEU A 96 38.66 -7.24 32.70
CA LEU A 96 38.26 -7.80 31.39
C LEU A 96 36.90 -8.50 31.44
N GLU A 97 36.58 -9.24 32.50
CA GLU A 97 35.25 -9.84 32.66
C GLU A 97 34.16 -8.78 32.83
N LEU A 98 34.46 -7.67 33.51
CA LEU A 98 33.55 -6.53 33.61
C LEU A 98 33.33 -5.86 32.25
N GLU A 99 34.39 -5.64 31.48
CA GLU A 99 34.29 -5.08 30.12
C GLU A 99 33.48 -5.98 29.19
N LYS A 100 33.72 -7.29 29.24
CA LYS A 100 32.95 -8.29 28.48
C LYS A 100 31.47 -8.29 28.85
N HIS A 101 31.15 -8.17 30.14
CA HIS A 101 29.76 -8.03 30.60
C HIS A 101 29.11 -6.74 30.07
N ASN A 102 29.83 -5.60 30.10
CA ASN A 102 29.33 -4.33 29.58
C ASN A 102 29.11 -4.36 28.06
N LEU A 103 30.01 -4.99 27.31
CA LEU A 103 29.84 -5.17 25.86
C LEU A 103 28.64 -6.05 25.54
N LYS A 104 28.38 -7.09 26.36
CA LYS A 104 27.20 -7.93 26.19
C LYS A 104 25.91 -7.12 26.39
N LEU A 105 25.82 -6.34 27.47
CA LEU A 105 24.66 -5.45 27.70
C LEU A 105 24.43 -4.48 26.54
N ARG A 106 25.50 -3.86 26.03
CA ARG A 106 25.40 -2.95 24.88
C ARG A 106 24.93 -3.65 23.61
N ASN A 107 25.32 -4.91 23.41
CA ASN A 107 24.84 -5.68 22.26
C ASN A 107 23.36 -6.03 22.39
N ASP A 108 22.91 -6.41 23.59
CA ASP A 108 21.50 -6.69 23.87
C ASP A 108 20.64 -5.42 23.69
N ASP A 109 21.14 -4.24 24.11
CA ASP A 109 20.48 -2.94 23.89
C ASP A 109 20.35 -2.60 22.39
N LEU A 110 21.40 -2.82 21.60
CA LEU A 110 21.39 -2.59 20.15
C LEU A 110 20.45 -3.55 19.40
N GLU A 111 20.34 -4.80 19.87
CA GLU A 111 19.41 -5.78 19.31
C GLU A 111 17.95 -5.37 19.56
N ALA A 112 17.64 -4.88 20.77
CA ALA A 112 16.34 -4.31 21.09
C ALA A 112 16.01 -3.05 20.27
N GLU A 113 16.98 -2.15 20.05
CA GLU A 113 16.80 -0.97 19.20
C GLU A 113 16.52 -1.35 17.74
N LYS A 114 17.23 -2.35 17.22
CA LYS A 114 17.01 -2.89 15.86
C LYS A 114 15.61 -3.48 15.71
N GLU A 115 15.12 -4.23 16.69
CA GLU A 115 13.75 -4.75 16.68
C GLU A 115 12.71 -3.63 16.70
N ASN A 116 12.92 -2.59 17.52
CA ASN A 116 12.04 -1.43 17.60
C ASN A 116 11.98 -0.66 16.27
N LEU A 117 13.12 -0.40 15.62
CA LEU A 117 13.18 0.21 14.29
C LEU A 117 12.48 -0.66 13.22
N GLY A 118 12.56 -1.98 13.35
CA GLY A 118 11.84 -2.91 12.47
C GLY A 118 10.31 -2.89 12.66
N LEU A 119 9.82 -2.58 13.87
CA LEU A 119 8.39 -2.34 14.12
C LEU A 119 7.94 -0.99 13.57
N GLU A 120 8.73 0.07 13.80
CA GLU A 120 8.44 1.42 13.30
C GLU A 120 8.40 1.46 11.77
N LYS A 121 9.35 0.79 11.09
CA LYS A 121 9.35 0.63 9.63
C LYS A 121 8.04 0.00 9.14
N ARG A 122 7.60 -1.11 9.75
CA ARG A 122 6.34 -1.79 9.39
C ARG A 122 5.11 -0.91 9.61
N ALA A 123 5.09 -0.13 10.69
CA ALA A 123 4.01 0.82 10.97
C ALA A 123 3.97 1.95 9.92
N LEU A 124 5.14 2.49 9.52
CA LEU A 124 5.25 3.49 8.46
C LEU A 124 4.83 2.94 7.09
N GLU A 125 5.22 1.71 6.75
CA GLU A 125 4.78 1.05 5.52
C GLU A 125 3.25 0.89 5.47
N LEU A 126 2.63 0.51 6.59
CA LEU A 126 1.17 0.39 6.68
C LEU A 126 0.48 1.74 6.55
N ARG A 127 1.02 2.78 7.20
CA ARG A 127 0.53 4.16 7.07
C ARG A 127 0.69 4.72 5.66
N ASN A 128 1.79 4.39 4.97
CA ASN A 128 1.99 4.77 3.57
C ASN A 128 0.98 4.07 2.65
N ARG A 129 0.70 2.78 2.85
CA ARG A 129 -0.37 2.09 2.10
C ARG A 129 -1.74 2.70 2.36
N GLU A 130 -2.02 3.10 3.60
CA GLU A 130 -3.25 3.80 3.95
C GLU A 130 -3.32 5.17 3.28
N LEU A 131 -2.24 5.95 3.30
CA LEU A 131 -2.15 7.23 2.63
C LEU A 131 -2.23 7.10 1.11
N GLU A 132 -1.67 6.06 0.50
CA GLU A 132 -1.84 5.77 -0.92
C GLU A 132 -3.29 5.42 -1.25
N SER A 133 -3.96 4.62 -0.40
CA SER A 133 -5.39 4.34 -0.52
C SER A 133 -6.24 5.61 -0.36
N ILE A 134 -5.89 6.49 0.57
CA ILE A 134 -6.54 7.80 0.73
C ILE A 134 -6.25 8.68 -0.49
N ARG A 135 -5.00 8.73 -0.97
CA ARG A 135 -4.58 9.49 -2.15
C ARG A 135 -5.27 8.99 -3.41
N LEU A 136 -5.48 7.69 -3.55
CA LEU A 136 -6.29 7.10 -4.62
C LEU A 136 -7.75 7.53 -4.48
N ARG A 137 -8.31 7.51 -3.26
CA ARG A 137 -9.68 7.99 -2.96
C ARG A 137 -9.85 9.49 -3.23
N THR A 138 -8.86 10.32 -2.92
CA THR A 138 -8.87 11.76 -3.16
C THR A 138 -8.44 12.12 -4.58
N TYR A 139 -7.65 11.31 -5.30
CA TYR A 139 -7.46 11.50 -6.74
C TYR A 139 -8.72 11.13 -7.50
N THR A 140 -9.48 10.11 -7.07
CA THR A 140 -10.88 9.91 -7.49
C THR A 140 -11.83 10.97 -6.92
N ASP A 141 -11.34 12.12 -6.43
CA ASP A 141 -12.18 13.22 -5.99
C ASP A 141 -13.21 13.55 -7.06
N GLY A 142 -14.37 14.00 -6.59
CA GLY A 142 -15.45 14.47 -7.44
C GLY A 142 -15.01 15.50 -8.49
N LEU A 143 -13.83 16.13 -8.37
CA LEU A 143 -13.23 16.98 -9.41
C LEU A 143 -12.82 16.24 -10.68
N LEU A 144 -12.22 15.04 -10.61
CA LEU A 144 -11.90 14.26 -11.81
C LEU A 144 -13.17 13.70 -12.44
N ILE A 145 -14.12 13.22 -11.63
CA ILE A 145 -15.41 12.74 -12.14
C ILE A 145 -16.25 13.88 -12.74
N ARG A 146 -16.27 15.07 -12.13
CA ARG A 146 -16.94 16.26 -12.70
C ARG A 146 -16.36 16.64 -14.05
N LYS A 147 -15.03 16.54 -14.20
CA LYS A 147 -14.38 16.75 -15.49
C LYS A 147 -14.78 15.65 -16.47
N PHE A 148 -14.74 14.40 -16.06
CA PHE A 148 -15.08 13.24 -16.90
C PHE A 148 -16.43 13.41 -17.63
N LEU A 149 -17.46 13.87 -16.92
CA LEU A 149 -18.80 14.04 -17.49
C LEU A 149 -18.89 15.11 -18.58
N GLY A 150 -18.32 16.30 -18.31
CA GLY A 150 -18.25 17.36 -19.31
C GLY A 150 -17.43 16.97 -20.55
N LEU A 151 -16.65 15.89 -20.44
CA LEU A 151 -15.79 15.42 -21.52
C LEU A 151 -16.39 14.26 -22.33
N ILE A 152 -17.35 13.50 -21.79
CA ILE A 152 -18.09 12.46 -22.55
C ILE A 152 -19.09 13.06 -23.54
N ASP A 153 -19.53 14.28 -23.30
CA ASP A 153 -20.38 15.03 -24.24
C ASP A 153 -19.61 15.45 -25.50
N SER A 154 -18.27 15.30 -25.50
CA SER A 154 -17.41 15.66 -26.63
C SER A 154 -17.36 14.57 -27.70
N LYS A 155 -17.08 14.97 -28.95
CA LYS A 155 -16.90 14.01 -30.05
C LYS A 155 -15.70 13.10 -29.79
N THR A 156 -15.74 11.89 -30.34
CA THR A 156 -14.60 10.97 -30.29
C THR A 156 -13.74 11.02 -31.55
N VAL A 157 -12.48 10.60 -31.42
CA VAL A 157 -11.51 10.41 -32.50
C VAL A 157 -10.94 8.99 -32.45
N SER A 158 -10.66 8.41 -33.61
CA SER A 158 -9.89 7.18 -33.72
C SER A 158 -8.39 7.47 -33.86
N VAL A 159 -7.59 6.88 -32.98
CA VAL A 159 -6.12 6.89 -33.03
C VAL A 159 -5.62 5.47 -33.27
N LEU A 160 -4.83 5.27 -34.33
CA LEU A 160 -4.20 4.00 -34.66
C LEU A 160 -2.75 4.02 -34.15
N VAL A 161 -2.38 3.06 -33.30
CA VAL A 161 -1.10 3.07 -32.59
C VAL A 161 -0.26 1.84 -32.91
N GLY A 162 1.03 2.07 -33.13
CA GLY A 162 2.04 1.05 -33.34
C GLY A 162 1.96 0.38 -34.71
N PRO A 163 2.86 -0.58 -34.98
CA PRO A 163 2.92 -1.28 -36.27
C PRO A 163 1.65 -2.10 -36.57
N GLU A 164 0.98 -2.57 -35.51
CA GLU A 164 -0.30 -3.31 -35.61
C GLU A 164 -1.49 -2.39 -35.88
N ARG A 165 -1.31 -1.07 -35.82
CA ARG A 165 -2.37 -0.07 -35.97
C ARG A 165 -3.57 -0.34 -35.06
N LYS A 166 -3.29 -0.67 -33.80
CA LYS A 166 -4.35 -0.92 -32.82
C LYS A 166 -5.16 0.36 -32.65
N ARG A 167 -6.49 0.24 -32.76
CA ARG A 167 -7.41 1.39 -32.70
C ARG A 167 -7.78 1.71 -31.27
N PHE A 168 -7.66 3.00 -30.93
CA PHE A 168 -8.18 3.61 -29.73
C PHE A 168 -9.21 4.67 -30.12
N THR A 169 -10.41 4.59 -29.54
CA THR A 169 -11.46 5.62 -29.63
C THR A 169 -11.40 6.48 -28.38
N ILE A 170 -11.18 7.79 -28.53
CA ILE A 170 -10.93 8.71 -27.41
C ILE A 170 -11.74 9.98 -27.60
N HIS A 171 -12.30 10.53 -26.51
CA HIS A 171 -12.97 11.83 -26.51
C HIS A 171 -11.97 12.97 -26.75
N ILE A 172 -12.29 13.86 -27.69
CA ILE A 172 -11.39 14.92 -28.15
C ILE A 172 -11.07 15.90 -27.02
N ASP A 173 -12.06 16.29 -26.22
CA ASP A 173 -11.82 17.26 -25.16
C ASP A 173 -10.91 16.69 -24.07
N ILE A 174 -10.99 15.37 -23.81
CA ILE A 174 -10.14 14.68 -22.82
C ILE A 174 -8.68 14.70 -23.28
N ILE A 175 -8.44 14.30 -24.51
CA ILE A 175 -7.07 14.18 -25.03
C ILE A 175 -6.44 15.57 -25.23
N CYS A 176 -7.21 16.59 -25.60
CA CYS A 176 -6.75 17.98 -25.69
C CYS A 176 -6.46 18.61 -24.32
N LEU A 177 -7.24 18.24 -23.30
CA LEU A 177 -6.99 18.70 -21.93
C LEU A 177 -5.67 18.16 -21.38
N ALA A 178 -5.33 16.91 -21.72
CA ALA A 178 -4.13 16.25 -21.23
C ALA A 178 -2.87 16.56 -22.05
N SER A 179 -3.00 16.75 -23.37
CA SER A 179 -1.86 16.82 -24.30
C SER A 179 -1.86 18.11 -25.11
N GLY A 180 -0.75 18.86 -25.01
CA GLY A 180 -0.49 20.04 -25.84
C GLY A 180 -0.45 19.70 -27.34
N TYR A 181 0.15 18.56 -27.69
CA TYR A 181 0.21 18.08 -29.06
C TYR A 181 -1.18 17.92 -29.69
N PHE A 182 -2.09 17.20 -29.01
CA PHE A 182 -3.44 17.02 -29.55
C PHE A 182 -4.24 18.32 -29.56
N LYS A 183 -4.08 19.17 -28.56
CA LYS A 183 -4.69 20.50 -28.53
C LYS A 183 -4.30 21.32 -29.76
N ASP A 184 -3.01 21.35 -30.11
CA ASP A 184 -2.51 22.07 -31.29
C ASP A 184 -2.99 21.41 -32.60
N TYR A 185 -2.99 20.07 -32.65
CA TYR A 185 -3.48 19.29 -33.79
C TYR A 185 -4.95 19.59 -34.11
N PHE A 186 -5.83 19.59 -33.10
CA PHE A 186 -7.25 19.86 -33.30
C PHE A 186 -7.54 21.36 -33.51
N SER A 187 -6.76 22.26 -32.90
CA SER A 187 -6.91 23.71 -33.10
C SER A 187 -6.60 24.13 -34.54
N THR A 188 -5.60 23.50 -35.18
CA THR A 188 -5.23 23.79 -36.58
C THR A 188 -6.22 23.22 -37.60
N ARG A 189 -6.94 22.15 -37.24
CA ARG A 189 -7.88 21.42 -38.12
C ARG A 189 -9.37 21.69 -37.85
N ALA A 190 -9.70 22.57 -36.90
CA ALA A 190 -11.08 22.84 -36.47
C ALA A 190 -12.07 23.31 -37.58
N LYS A 191 -11.60 23.56 -38.80
CA LYS A 191 -12.44 23.96 -39.95
C LYS A 191 -12.97 22.79 -40.77
N ASP A 192 -12.38 21.60 -40.66
CA ASP A 192 -12.80 20.45 -41.45
C ASP A 192 -13.89 19.66 -40.72
N THR A 193 -14.98 19.35 -41.43
CA THR A 193 -16.16 18.66 -40.87
C THR A 193 -15.90 17.19 -40.54
N GLU A 194 -14.85 16.59 -41.11
CA GLU A 194 -14.49 15.20 -40.90
C GLU A 194 -13.16 15.10 -40.15
N ILE A 195 -13.23 14.59 -38.92
CA ILE A 195 -12.04 14.35 -38.10
C ILE A 195 -11.33 13.12 -38.68
N GLU A 196 -10.17 13.34 -39.29
CA GLU A 196 -9.34 12.26 -39.81
C GLU A 196 -8.84 11.34 -38.70
N THR A 197 -8.68 10.05 -39.03
CA THR A 197 -8.03 9.07 -38.15
C THR A 197 -6.56 9.44 -37.95
N ILE A 198 -6.13 9.53 -36.70
CA ILE A 198 -4.74 9.86 -36.35
C ILE A 198 -3.91 8.59 -36.33
N ILE A 199 -2.70 8.61 -36.90
CA ILE A 199 -1.78 7.47 -36.90
C ILE A 199 -0.53 7.83 -36.10
N LEU A 200 -0.17 6.99 -35.13
CA LEU A 200 1.03 7.08 -34.31
C LEU A 200 1.85 5.80 -34.51
N ASP A 201 2.93 5.87 -35.29
CA ASP A 201 3.68 4.71 -35.79
C ASP A 201 5.20 4.77 -35.51
N THR A 202 5.64 5.66 -34.63
CA THR A 202 7.05 5.72 -34.19
C THR A 202 7.36 4.64 -33.16
N GLU A 203 8.64 4.35 -32.89
CA GLU A 203 9.03 3.29 -31.95
C GLU A 203 8.56 3.53 -30.50
N VAL A 204 8.37 4.79 -30.11
CA VAL A 204 7.79 5.15 -28.79
C VAL A 204 6.28 5.06 -28.75
N ASP A 205 5.60 4.94 -29.90
CA ASP A 205 4.16 4.74 -30.00
C ASP A 205 3.80 3.27 -29.76
N ASN A 206 4.25 2.74 -28.63
CA ASN A 206 3.92 1.38 -28.22
C ASN A 206 2.48 1.33 -27.70
N VAL A 207 1.76 0.29 -28.11
CA VAL A 207 0.36 0.04 -27.79
C VAL A 207 0.08 0.09 -26.28
N ASP A 208 0.94 -0.52 -25.46
CA ASP A 208 0.74 -0.61 -24.01
C ASP A 208 0.95 0.77 -23.37
N THR A 209 1.99 1.50 -23.80
CA THR A 209 2.25 2.85 -23.30
C THR A 209 1.19 3.86 -23.73
N PHE A 210 0.61 3.70 -24.93
CA PHE A 210 -0.49 4.55 -25.33
C PHE A 210 -1.76 4.21 -24.55
N GLY A 211 -2.01 2.93 -24.24
CA GLY A 211 -3.06 2.53 -23.30
C GLY A 211 -2.91 3.24 -21.94
N MET A 212 -1.71 3.26 -21.38
CA MET A 212 -1.41 4.00 -20.14
C MET A 212 -1.60 5.52 -20.28
N PHE A 213 -1.27 6.11 -21.44
CA PHE A 213 -1.56 7.51 -21.71
C PHE A 213 -3.08 7.76 -21.71
N VAL A 214 -3.87 6.90 -22.35
CA VAL A 214 -5.33 6.99 -22.34
C VAL A 214 -5.86 6.87 -20.91
N GLU A 215 -5.38 5.91 -20.12
CA GLU A 215 -5.76 5.82 -18.69
C GLU A 215 -5.48 7.13 -17.95
N HIS A 216 -4.30 7.74 -18.16
CA HIS A 216 -3.97 9.02 -17.55
C HIS A 216 -4.89 10.15 -18.00
N CYS A 217 -5.26 10.20 -19.28
CA CYS A 217 -6.19 11.19 -19.81
C CYS A 217 -7.53 11.17 -19.07
N TYR A 218 -8.07 9.99 -18.77
CA TYR A 218 -9.38 9.86 -18.09
C TYR A 218 -9.28 9.90 -16.56
N LEU A 219 -8.24 9.31 -15.99
CA LEU A 219 -8.14 9.02 -14.56
C LEU A 219 -7.10 9.88 -13.83
N GLY A 220 -6.35 10.71 -14.55
CA GLY A 220 -5.22 11.47 -14.02
C GLY A 220 -4.05 10.58 -13.57
N THR A 221 -4.13 9.27 -13.81
CA THR A 221 -3.18 8.25 -13.38
C THR A 221 -3.23 7.08 -14.36
N TYR A 222 -2.19 6.25 -14.42
CA TYR A 222 -2.17 5.04 -15.25
C TYR A 222 -1.97 3.79 -14.39
N PHE A 223 -1.99 2.60 -14.94
CA PHE A 223 -1.79 1.37 -14.18
C PHE A 223 -0.84 0.42 -14.90
N THR A 224 0.00 -0.26 -14.12
CA THR A 224 0.82 -1.35 -14.62
C THR A 224 0.08 -2.66 -14.36
N ASP A 225 -0.28 -3.37 -15.42
CA ASP A 225 -0.84 -4.71 -15.27
C ASP A 225 0.26 -5.63 -14.72
N SER A 226 0.00 -6.28 -13.59
CA SER A 226 0.94 -7.22 -12.97
C SER A 226 0.43 -8.65 -12.99
N LYS A 227 -0.59 -8.95 -13.81
CA LYS A 227 -1.26 -10.24 -13.75
C LYS A 227 -0.35 -11.43 -14.04
N ASP A 228 0.70 -11.22 -14.82
CA ASP A 228 1.75 -12.20 -14.99
C ASP A 228 2.93 -11.83 -14.08
N ASP A 229 3.06 -12.56 -12.96
CA ASP A 229 4.22 -12.46 -12.07
C ASP A 229 5.55 -12.71 -12.85
N SER A 230 5.49 -13.37 -14.01
CA SER A 230 6.61 -13.56 -14.93
C SER A 230 6.98 -12.32 -15.76
N SER A 231 6.12 -11.30 -15.82
CA SER A 231 6.30 -10.06 -16.60
C SER A 231 6.79 -8.87 -15.75
N MET A 232 7.06 -9.07 -14.44
CA MET A 232 7.63 -8.05 -13.55
C MET A 232 8.94 -7.44 -14.11
N SER A 233 9.63 -8.21 -14.93
CA SER A 233 10.86 -7.89 -15.60
C SER A 233 10.72 -6.83 -16.70
N HIS A 234 9.69 -5.98 -16.77
CA HIS A 234 9.61 -4.89 -17.77
C HIS A 234 9.11 -3.53 -17.26
N HIS A 235 8.87 -3.36 -15.96
CA HIS A 235 8.27 -2.12 -15.43
C HIS A 235 9.10 -0.85 -15.68
N LEU A 236 10.43 -0.90 -15.50
CA LEU A 236 11.29 0.26 -15.77
C LEU A 236 11.21 0.70 -17.24
N LEU A 237 11.25 -0.26 -18.17
CA LEU A 237 11.15 0.00 -19.59
C LEU A 237 9.78 0.59 -19.96
N LEU A 238 8.69 0.07 -19.37
CA LEU A 238 7.35 0.63 -19.57
C LEU A 238 7.28 2.09 -19.11
N HIS A 239 7.81 2.41 -17.92
CA HIS A 239 7.84 3.79 -17.44
C HIS A 239 8.73 4.70 -18.31
N ALA A 240 9.86 4.19 -18.80
CA ALA A 240 10.74 4.93 -19.71
C ALA A 240 10.06 5.25 -21.05
N ARG A 241 9.38 4.27 -21.65
CA ARG A 241 8.60 4.47 -22.88
C ARG A 241 7.44 5.44 -22.66
N LEU A 242 6.73 5.33 -21.55
CA LEU A 242 5.64 6.26 -21.21
C LEU A 242 6.16 7.69 -20.98
N TYR A 243 7.33 7.83 -20.37
CA TYR A 243 7.99 9.12 -20.17
C TYR A 243 8.36 9.78 -21.50
N ALA A 244 8.96 9.02 -22.42
CA ALA A 244 9.27 9.48 -23.77
C ALA A 244 8.00 9.82 -24.59
N LEU A 245 6.95 9.00 -24.47
CA LEU A 245 5.66 9.26 -25.09
C LEU A 245 5.03 10.55 -24.52
N ALA A 246 5.10 10.76 -23.21
CA ALA A 246 4.58 11.96 -22.57
C ALA A 246 5.31 13.24 -23.01
N GLU A 247 6.63 13.18 -23.24
CA GLU A 247 7.39 14.27 -23.84
C GLU A 247 6.89 14.57 -25.26
N LYS A 248 6.80 13.54 -26.11
CA LYS A 248 6.33 13.67 -27.50
C LYS A 248 4.92 14.25 -27.58
N LEU A 249 4.02 13.80 -26.70
CA LEU A 249 2.64 14.28 -26.64
C LEU A 249 2.50 15.60 -25.86
N GLN A 250 3.59 16.20 -25.37
CA GLN A 250 3.57 17.41 -24.57
C GLN A 250 2.58 17.29 -23.39
N CYS A 251 2.75 16.23 -22.58
CA CYS A 251 1.94 15.92 -21.40
C CYS A 251 2.82 15.93 -20.12
N PRO A 252 3.20 17.11 -19.59
CA PRO A 252 4.07 17.21 -18.42
C PRO A 252 3.55 16.46 -17.17
N PRO A 253 2.24 16.46 -16.84
CA PRO A 253 1.74 15.71 -15.68
C PRO A 253 2.00 14.20 -15.79
N LEU A 254 1.82 13.61 -16.97
CA LEU A 254 2.13 12.20 -17.21
C LEU A 254 3.64 11.94 -17.17
N LYS A 255 4.44 12.85 -17.74
CA LYS A 255 5.91 12.78 -17.69
C LYS A 255 6.39 12.71 -16.24
N ASN A 256 5.91 13.61 -15.38
CA ASN A 256 6.26 13.63 -13.96
C ASN A 256 5.79 12.37 -13.23
N LEU A 257 4.56 11.90 -13.50
CA LEU A 257 4.03 10.68 -12.90
C LEU A 257 4.81 9.43 -13.33
N ALA A 258 5.26 9.36 -14.59
CA ALA A 258 6.11 8.29 -15.08
C ALA A 258 7.46 8.24 -14.37
N LEU A 259 8.08 9.40 -14.14
CA LEU A 259 9.30 9.51 -13.34
C LEU A 259 9.08 9.13 -11.87
N GLU A 260 8.02 9.61 -11.23
CA GLU A 260 7.68 9.26 -9.83
C GLU A 260 7.59 7.73 -9.67
N ARG A 261 6.89 7.05 -10.59
CA ARG A 261 6.74 5.59 -10.53
C ARG A 261 7.99 4.82 -10.87
N ALA A 262 8.77 5.26 -11.86
CA ALA A 262 10.06 4.66 -12.16
C ALA A 262 11.01 4.77 -10.95
N THR A 263 11.01 5.93 -10.30
CA THR A 263 11.80 6.19 -9.08
C THR A 263 11.38 5.24 -7.96
N ASN A 264 10.07 5.15 -7.68
CA ASN A 264 9.54 4.24 -6.67
C ASN A 264 9.85 2.77 -6.99
N TRP A 265 9.83 2.37 -8.26
CA TRP A 265 10.21 1.02 -8.67
C TRP A 265 11.70 0.74 -8.41
N CYS A 266 12.58 1.68 -8.79
CA CYS A 266 14.02 1.54 -8.59
C CYS A 266 14.40 1.43 -7.10
N TYR A 267 13.83 2.30 -6.25
CA TYR A 267 14.16 2.33 -4.82
C TYR A 267 13.35 1.33 -3.96
N GLY A 268 12.13 1.02 -4.36
CA GLY A 268 11.22 0.18 -3.57
C GLY A 268 11.52 -1.31 -3.67
N HIS A 269 11.77 -1.84 -4.88
CA HIS A 269 11.78 -3.28 -5.12
C HIS A 269 13.18 -3.91 -5.22
N ASN A 270 14.18 -3.16 -5.71
CA ASN A 270 15.45 -3.74 -6.16
C ASN A 270 16.71 -3.21 -5.44
N MET A 271 16.60 -2.08 -4.71
CA MET A 271 17.70 -1.57 -3.89
C MET A 271 17.64 -2.02 -2.42
N GLN A 272 16.68 -2.84 -2.04
CA GLN A 272 16.68 -3.46 -0.71
C GLN A 272 17.76 -4.55 -0.66
N LEU A 273 18.59 -4.55 0.39
CA LEU A 273 19.59 -5.60 0.65
C LEU A 273 18.91 -6.98 0.66
N GLY A 274 19.09 -7.75 -0.42
CA GLY A 274 18.49 -9.07 -0.64
C GLY A 274 17.38 -9.15 -1.70
N GLY A 275 17.01 -8.04 -2.37
CA GLY A 275 15.94 -7.98 -3.36
C GLY A 275 16.43 -8.13 -4.80
N GLY A 276 16.23 -9.32 -5.40
CA GLY A 276 16.36 -9.58 -6.84
C GLY A 276 17.78 -9.84 -7.34
N ASN A 277 17.96 -10.82 -8.24
CA ASN A 277 19.23 -10.98 -8.95
C ASN A 277 19.36 -9.84 -9.98
N PHE A 278 20.54 -9.24 -10.08
CA PHE A 278 20.84 -8.20 -11.08
C PHE A 278 20.48 -8.63 -12.52
N SER A 279 20.60 -9.93 -12.82
CA SER A 279 20.22 -10.55 -14.09
C SER A 279 18.77 -10.26 -14.51
N ASP A 280 17.86 -10.09 -13.55
CA ASP A 280 16.43 -9.97 -13.82
C ASP A 280 16.06 -8.53 -14.23
N ILE A 281 16.91 -7.58 -13.88
CA ILE A 281 16.69 -6.13 -14.05
C ILE A 281 17.51 -5.61 -15.25
N TYR A 282 18.70 -6.18 -15.45
CA TYR A 282 19.69 -5.75 -16.43
C TYR A 282 19.13 -5.44 -17.83
N PRO A 283 18.32 -6.31 -18.47
CA PRO A 283 17.80 -6.03 -19.81
C PRO A 283 17.00 -4.73 -19.88
N ASN A 284 16.21 -4.44 -18.84
CA ASN A 284 15.38 -3.23 -18.80
C ASN A 284 16.19 -1.96 -18.61
N ILE A 285 17.31 -2.03 -17.89
CA ILE A 285 18.17 -0.86 -17.71
C ILE A 285 18.71 -0.45 -19.08
N LEU A 286 19.21 -1.41 -19.87
CA LEU A 286 19.74 -1.12 -21.20
C LEU A 286 18.66 -0.57 -22.14
N ASP A 287 17.50 -1.21 -22.19
CA ASP A 287 16.41 -0.75 -23.06
C ASP A 287 15.86 0.60 -22.60
N ALA A 288 15.78 0.85 -21.29
CA ALA A 288 15.37 2.15 -20.76
C ALA A 288 16.39 3.25 -21.11
N ILE A 289 17.70 2.97 -21.04
CA ILE A 289 18.73 3.93 -21.50
C ILE A 289 18.51 4.25 -22.98
N ARG A 290 18.36 3.24 -23.83
CA ARG A 290 18.13 3.43 -25.27
C ARG A 290 16.91 4.31 -25.51
N VAL A 291 15.79 4.02 -24.87
CA VAL A 291 14.55 4.79 -25.04
C VAL A 291 14.71 6.23 -24.57
N ILE A 292 15.20 6.46 -23.36
CA ILE A 292 15.29 7.81 -22.79
C ILE A 292 16.28 8.69 -23.57
N TYR A 293 17.48 8.19 -23.84
CA TYR A 293 18.50 9.01 -24.50
C TYR A 293 18.24 9.20 -26.01
N THR A 294 17.40 8.35 -26.63
CA THR A 294 16.98 8.53 -28.03
C THR A 294 15.80 9.50 -28.15
N TYR A 295 14.83 9.45 -27.22
CA TYR A 295 13.52 10.07 -27.42
C TYR A 295 13.19 11.22 -26.47
N THR A 296 14.03 11.52 -25.49
CA THR A 296 13.89 12.75 -24.67
C THR A 296 14.96 13.76 -25.03
N THR A 297 14.65 15.05 -24.83
CA THR A 297 15.61 16.14 -25.01
C THR A 297 16.01 16.71 -23.65
N ASP A 298 17.31 16.78 -23.37
CA ASP A 298 17.86 17.51 -22.23
C ASP A 298 18.84 18.56 -22.78
N LEU A 299 18.47 19.84 -22.66
CA LEU A 299 19.28 20.97 -23.15
C LEU A 299 20.62 21.09 -22.41
N ASN A 300 20.72 20.51 -21.22
CA ASN A 300 21.91 20.55 -20.39
C ASN A 300 22.74 19.27 -20.51
N SER A 301 22.35 18.30 -21.34
CA SER A 301 23.08 17.03 -21.51
C SER A 301 24.51 17.25 -21.98
N GLY A 302 25.44 16.48 -21.40
CA GLY A 302 26.88 16.61 -21.67
C GLY A 302 27.58 17.78 -20.95
N LEU A 303 26.86 18.71 -20.30
CA LEU A 303 27.47 19.79 -19.54
C LEU A 303 27.75 19.34 -18.10
N ARG A 304 29.03 19.29 -17.69
CA ARG A 304 29.34 19.10 -16.28
C ARG A 304 28.72 20.25 -15.46
N PRO A 305 28.07 19.97 -14.32
CA PRO A 305 27.69 21.02 -13.39
C PRO A 305 28.93 21.87 -13.12
N TYR A 306 28.86 23.17 -13.39
CA TYR A 306 29.97 24.07 -13.10
C TYR A 306 30.25 23.97 -11.60
N SER A 307 31.39 23.37 -11.24
CA SER A 307 31.78 23.29 -9.83
C SER A 307 32.09 24.72 -9.37
N THR A 308 31.17 25.29 -8.59
CA THR A 308 31.35 26.59 -7.92
C THR A 308 32.57 26.61 -7.00
N ALA A 309 33.19 25.45 -6.70
CA ALA A 309 34.34 25.32 -5.84
C ALA A 309 35.70 25.68 -6.49
N GLU A 310 35.81 25.78 -7.82
CA GLU A 310 37.11 26.03 -8.50
C GLU A 310 37.41 27.50 -8.83
N TYR A 311 36.43 28.41 -8.69
CA TYR A 311 36.70 29.86 -8.74
C TYR A 311 36.80 30.43 -7.32
N GLY A 312 37.97 30.20 -6.72
CA GLY A 312 38.38 30.96 -5.55
C GLY A 312 38.34 32.47 -5.83
N SER A 313 37.68 33.21 -4.94
CA SER A 313 38.08 34.54 -4.47
C SER A 313 38.84 35.39 -5.49
N GLY A 314 38.15 35.82 -6.55
CA GLY A 314 38.70 36.71 -7.57
C GLY A 314 37.77 37.90 -7.78
N TYR A 315 38.11 39.02 -7.17
CA TYR A 315 37.47 40.34 -7.30
C TYR A 315 36.85 40.59 -8.70
N ARG A 316 35.52 40.70 -8.77
CA ARG A 316 34.85 41.38 -9.88
C ARG A 316 34.92 42.89 -9.64
N LEU A 317 35.78 43.57 -10.40
CA LEU A 317 35.66 45.02 -10.61
C LEU A 317 34.46 45.26 -11.53
N SER A 318 33.33 45.70 -10.96
CA SER A 318 32.24 46.31 -11.71
C SER A 318 32.54 47.80 -11.89
N GLU A 319 32.80 48.22 -13.13
CA GLU A 319 32.98 49.64 -13.48
C GLU A 319 31.63 50.34 -13.77
N PHE A 320 30.50 49.68 -13.53
CA PHE A 320 29.18 50.29 -13.70
C PHE A 320 28.21 49.87 -12.59
N GLY A 321 27.98 50.80 -11.66
CA GLY A 321 26.71 50.92 -10.92
C GLY A 321 26.49 49.94 -9.77
N ILE A 322 26.45 50.50 -8.56
CA ILE A 322 25.97 49.85 -7.34
C ILE A 322 24.48 49.49 -7.56
N VAL A 323 24.20 48.22 -7.75
CA VAL A 323 22.89 47.61 -7.49
C VAL A 323 23.14 46.60 -6.38
N ASP A 324 22.38 46.71 -5.29
CA ASP A 324 22.58 45.96 -4.05
C ASP A 324 22.74 44.45 -4.32
N ALA A 325 23.83 43.89 -3.80
CA ALA A 325 24.36 42.56 -4.14
C ALA A 325 23.80 41.42 -3.25
N ASP A 326 22.72 41.66 -2.52
CA ASP A 326 22.23 40.74 -1.48
C ASP A 326 21.09 39.80 -1.95
N ASP A 327 20.71 39.76 -3.24
CA ASP A 327 19.49 39.04 -3.67
C ASP A 327 19.59 38.24 -5.00
N TRP A 328 20.79 37.98 -5.53
CA TRP A 328 20.98 37.23 -6.80
C TRP A 328 21.96 36.05 -6.69
N GLU A 329 21.95 35.32 -5.56
CA GLU A 329 22.29 33.89 -5.59
C GLU A 329 21.14 33.13 -6.26
N ASP A 330 20.91 33.45 -7.54
CA ASP A 330 20.05 32.67 -8.42
C ASP A 330 20.88 31.43 -8.74
N ASP A 331 20.70 30.39 -7.92
CA ASP A 331 21.20 29.05 -8.14
C ASP A 331 20.92 28.69 -9.60
N LEU A 332 21.96 28.75 -10.45
CA LEU A 332 21.97 28.12 -11.77
C LEU A 332 22.05 26.61 -11.54
N GLU A 333 21.03 26.07 -10.88
CA GLU A 333 20.82 24.65 -10.71
C GLU A 333 20.66 24.10 -12.11
N VAL A 334 21.64 23.33 -12.54
CA VAL A 334 21.63 22.68 -13.85
C VAL A 334 20.46 21.71 -13.84
N VAL A 335 19.30 22.16 -14.33
CA VAL A 335 18.09 21.36 -14.40
C VAL A 335 18.30 20.30 -15.47
N ARG A 336 18.61 19.08 -15.04
CA ARG A 336 18.71 17.91 -15.91
C ARG A 336 17.37 17.19 -16.02
N ASP A 337 17.19 16.41 -17.08
CA ASP A 337 16.02 15.56 -17.20
C ASP A 337 16.02 14.49 -16.10
N GLY A 338 14.97 14.48 -15.27
CA GLY A 338 14.94 13.66 -14.07
C GLY A 338 15.03 12.14 -14.37
N PHE A 339 14.53 11.68 -15.51
CA PHE A 339 14.61 10.27 -15.87
C PHE A 339 16.00 9.88 -16.35
N ARG A 340 16.67 10.77 -17.11
CA ARG A 340 18.10 10.60 -17.47
C ARG A 340 18.97 10.44 -16.23
N ILE A 341 18.76 11.28 -15.22
CA ILE A 341 19.46 11.24 -13.94
C ILE A 341 19.17 9.94 -13.17
N LEU A 342 17.90 9.54 -13.10
CA LEU A 342 17.51 8.29 -12.44
C LEU A 342 18.25 7.08 -13.05
N ILE A 343 18.23 6.96 -14.37
CA ILE A 343 18.88 5.85 -15.08
C ILE A 343 20.41 5.93 -14.95
N ALA A 344 21.01 7.11 -15.09
CA ALA A 344 22.45 7.30 -14.94
C ALA A 344 22.94 6.88 -13.55
N ARG A 345 22.21 7.27 -12.51
CA ARG A 345 22.48 6.87 -11.12
C ARG A 345 22.31 5.37 -10.92
N LEU A 346 21.25 4.78 -11.48
CA LEU A 346 21.00 3.35 -11.41
C LEU A 346 22.13 2.56 -12.10
N ALA A 347 22.54 2.97 -13.29
CA ALA A 347 23.64 2.34 -14.02
C ALA A 347 24.98 2.49 -13.28
N ALA A 348 25.25 3.65 -12.68
CA ALA A 348 26.45 3.84 -11.85
C ALA A 348 26.48 2.88 -10.64
N ALA A 349 25.33 2.66 -9.98
CA ALA A 349 25.23 1.75 -8.85
C ALA A 349 25.54 0.29 -9.22
N TYR A 350 25.24 -0.13 -10.45
CA TYR A 350 25.49 -1.48 -10.98
C TYR A 350 26.64 -1.53 -12.01
N LEU A 351 27.50 -0.52 -12.05
CA LEU A 351 28.52 -0.39 -13.11
C LEU A 351 29.48 -1.58 -13.16
N VAL A 352 29.78 -2.18 -12.00
CA VAL A 352 30.69 -3.33 -11.90
C VAL A 352 30.14 -4.54 -12.65
N ASP A 353 28.83 -4.77 -12.56
CA ASP A 353 28.15 -5.89 -13.23
C ASP A 353 27.83 -5.53 -14.70
N LEU A 354 27.38 -4.29 -14.95
CA LEU A 354 27.02 -3.81 -16.30
C LEU A 354 28.20 -3.88 -17.28
N ARG A 355 29.40 -3.48 -16.85
CA ARG A 355 30.59 -3.45 -17.72
C ARG A 355 31.06 -4.84 -18.19
N GLU A 356 30.59 -5.93 -17.56
CA GLU A 356 30.92 -7.29 -17.98
C GLU A 356 30.09 -7.73 -19.20
N THR A 357 29.12 -6.92 -19.62
CA THR A 357 28.22 -7.21 -20.73
C THR A 357 28.56 -6.39 -21.97
N ASP A 358 28.73 -7.07 -23.11
CA ASP A 358 29.07 -6.40 -24.39
C ASP A 358 28.00 -5.38 -24.81
N ALA A 359 26.72 -5.69 -24.57
CA ALA A 359 25.61 -4.82 -24.93
C ALA A 359 25.63 -3.48 -24.16
N PHE A 360 26.11 -3.47 -22.90
CA PHE A 360 26.31 -2.21 -22.18
C PHE A 360 27.48 -1.42 -22.75
N VAL A 361 28.59 -2.07 -23.12
CA VAL A 361 29.75 -1.40 -23.72
C VAL A 361 29.36 -0.72 -25.04
N GLU A 362 28.62 -1.42 -25.90
CA GLU A 362 28.08 -0.86 -27.15
C GLU A 362 27.18 0.35 -26.89
N LEU A 363 26.28 0.23 -25.90
CA LEU A 363 25.34 1.29 -25.53
C LEU A 363 26.04 2.51 -24.93
N HIS A 364 27.04 2.29 -24.07
CA HIS A 364 27.90 3.33 -23.54
C HIS A 364 28.62 4.08 -24.68
N HIS A 365 29.08 3.40 -25.72
CA HIS A 365 29.64 4.08 -26.89
C HIS A 365 28.61 4.83 -27.74
N ALA A 366 27.39 4.32 -27.84
CA ALA A 366 26.32 4.92 -28.62
C ALA A 366 25.75 6.22 -28.00
N PHE A 367 25.82 6.39 -26.68
CA PHE A 367 25.25 7.54 -25.96
C PHE A 367 26.29 8.27 -25.10
N PRO A 368 27.07 9.21 -25.67
CA PRO A 368 28.10 9.97 -24.93
C PRO A 368 27.54 10.80 -23.75
N ASP A 369 26.34 11.33 -23.92
CA ASP A 369 25.64 12.11 -22.91
C ASP A 369 25.33 11.27 -21.67
N PHE A 370 24.86 10.03 -21.87
CA PHE A 370 24.62 9.07 -20.80
C PHE A 370 25.89 8.80 -19.99
N ASN A 371 27.04 8.69 -20.66
CA ASN A 371 28.31 8.50 -19.96
C ASN A 371 28.63 9.69 -19.07
N THR A 372 28.43 10.91 -19.58
CA THR A 372 28.68 12.14 -18.82
C THR A 372 27.78 12.22 -17.58
N ASP A 373 26.51 11.87 -17.73
CA ASP A 373 25.56 11.86 -16.62
C ASP A 373 25.86 10.73 -15.62
N MET A 374 26.34 9.57 -16.07
CA MET A 374 26.76 8.47 -15.20
C MET A 374 27.99 8.83 -14.36
N LEU A 375 28.95 9.57 -14.93
CA LEU A 375 30.16 10.02 -14.22
C LEU A 375 29.84 10.85 -12.97
N LEU A 376 28.67 11.49 -12.90
CA LEU A 376 28.22 12.25 -11.73
C LEU A 376 28.08 11.37 -10.48
N PHE A 377 27.84 10.07 -10.65
CA PHE A 377 27.50 9.15 -9.57
C PHE A 377 28.57 8.07 -9.29
N ILE A 378 29.63 7.96 -10.11
CA ILE A 378 30.68 6.93 -9.92
C ILE A 378 31.45 7.11 -8.60
N ASN A 379 31.53 8.36 -8.10
CA ASN A 379 32.21 8.66 -6.84
C ASN A 379 31.30 8.49 -5.62
N ASP A 380 29.97 8.38 -5.82
CA ASP A 380 29.01 8.02 -4.78
C ASP A 380 29.12 6.52 -4.54
N ARG A 381 30.22 6.08 -3.90
CA ARG A 381 30.29 4.71 -3.40
C ARG A 381 29.05 4.50 -2.53
N PRO A 382 28.24 3.45 -2.79
CA PRO A 382 27.21 3.08 -1.83
C PRO A 382 27.93 2.93 -0.50
N VAL A 383 27.49 3.68 0.51
CA VAL A 383 27.95 3.46 1.89
C VAL A 383 27.36 2.12 2.29
N VAL A 384 27.99 1.04 1.82
CA VAL A 384 27.73 -0.31 2.28
C VAL A 384 28.23 -0.31 3.71
N THR A 385 27.34 -0.04 4.65
CA THR A 385 27.55 -0.35 6.06
C THR A 385 27.80 -1.85 6.10
N ALA A 386 29.08 -2.22 6.12
CA ALA A 386 29.55 -3.58 6.22
C ALA A 386 29.13 -4.16 7.58
N VAL A 387 27.89 -4.61 7.67
CA VAL A 387 27.44 -5.52 8.72
C VAL A 387 27.84 -6.90 8.25
N GLU A 388 28.93 -7.41 8.81
CA GLU A 388 29.45 -8.75 8.53
C GLU A 388 28.35 -9.82 8.70
N GLU A 389 28.08 -10.54 7.62
CA GLU A 389 27.24 -11.74 7.64
C GLU A 389 27.90 -12.85 8.48
N ARG A 390 27.54 -12.93 9.76
CA ARG A 390 27.70 -14.17 10.52
C ARG A 390 26.47 -15.05 10.34
N LYS A 391 26.64 -16.10 9.55
CA LYS A 391 25.73 -17.25 9.47
C LYS A 391 25.52 -17.87 10.85
N SER A 392 24.36 -17.63 11.48
CA SER A 392 23.84 -18.46 12.55
C SER A 392 22.41 -18.93 12.24
N SER A 393 22.38 -20.16 11.73
CA SER A 393 21.34 -21.17 11.78
C SER A 393 20.42 -21.12 13.03
N LEU A 394 19.12 -21.36 12.77
CA LEU A 394 18.00 -21.71 13.66
C LEU A 394 17.17 -20.56 14.27
N VAL A 395 16.00 -20.29 13.66
CA VAL A 395 14.83 -19.71 14.34
C VAL A 395 13.58 -20.53 13.97
N PRO A 396 12.62 -20.76 14.90
CA PRO A 396 11.46 -21.61 14.69
C PRO A 396 10.30 -20.89 14.00
N THR A 397 9.58 -21.64 13.17
CA THR A 397 8.31 -21.28 12.54
C THR A 397 7.24 -21.01 13.60
N ILE A 398 6.77 -19.76 13.71
CA ILE A 398 5.54 -19.41 14.43
C ILE A 398 4.53 -18.91 13.40
N SER A 399 3.47 -19.69 13.21
CA SER A 399 2.30 -19.35 12.41
C SER A 399 1.42 -18.34 13.16
N PRO A 400 0.93 -17.26 12.53
CA PRO A 400 -0.06 -16.40 13.16
C PRO A 400 -1.46 -16.98 12.94
N SER A 401 -2.12 -17.30 14.06
CA SER A 401 -3.53 -17.71 14.10
C SER A 401 -4.47 -16.51 13.95
N THR A 402 -5.48 -16.75 13.12
CA THR A 402 -6.63 -15.95 12.73
C THR A 402 -7.51 -15.49 13.90
N SER A 403 -7.77 -14.18 13.98
CA SER A 403 -9.00 -13.62 14.58
C SER A 403 -9.15 -12.12 14.22
N GLN A 404 -9.69 -11.84 13.04
CA GLN A 404 -10.29 -10.54 12.73
C GLN A 404 -11.81 -10.71 12.65
N ALA A 405 -12.49 -10.17 13.64
CA ALA A 405 -13.95 -10.02 13.66
C ALA A 405 -14.29 -8.55 13.39
N GLY A 406 -15.02 -8.32 12.30
CA GLY A 406 -16.09 -7.33 12.24
C GLY A 406 -15.74 -5.85 12.37
N VAL A 407 -14.94 -5.32 11.45
CA VAL A 407 -15.12 -3.93 11.01
C VAL A 407 -15.49 -4.01 9.54
N GLN A 408 -16.79 -3.87 9.24
CA GLN A 408 -17.25 -3.65 7.87
C GLN A 408 -16.74 -2.27 7.47
N GLN A 409 -15.55 -2.27 6.90
CA GLN A 409 -14.95 -1.13 6.24
C GLN A 409 -15.93 -0.69 5.15
N GLU A 410 -16.33 0.58 5.18
CA GLU A 410 -17.05 1.22 4.08
C GLU A 410 -16.18 1.10 2.82
N GLU A 411 -16.42 0.03 2.04
CA GLU A 411 -15.89 -0.17 0.68
C GLU A 411 -16.54 0.86 -0.24
N THR A 412 -16.17 2.13 -0.09
CA THR A 412 -16.47 3.15 -1.08
C THR A 412 -15.23 3.40 -1.91
N VAL A 413 -15.37 3.14 -3.21
CA VAL A 413 -14.43 3.47 -4.30
C VAL A 413 -13.05 2.81 -4.17
N GLN A 414 -13.00 1.49 -4.20
CA GLN A 414 -11.88 0.82 -4.85
C GLN A 414 -12.30 0.48 -6.26
N LEU A 415 -11.80 1.21 -7.26
CA LEU A 415 -11.70 0.70 -8.63
C LEU A 415 -10.91 -0.60 -8.51
N ARG A 416 -11.63 -1.72 -8.38
CA ARG A 416 -11.01 -3.02 -8.16
C ARG A 416 -10.03 -3.20 -9.32
N ARG A 417 -8.83 -3.69 -9.05
CA ARG A 417 -7.78 -3.87 -10.08
C ARG A 417 -8.28 -4.60 -11.33
N LYS A 418 -9.24 -5.51 -11.14
CA LYS A 418 -9.97 -6.18 -12.23
C LYS A 418 -10.69 -5.19 -13.17
N ASN A 419 -11.38 -4.20 -12.62
CA ASN A 419 -12.13 -3.19 -13.36
C ASN A 419 -11.21 -2.26 -14.16
N ILE A 420 -10.00 -2.00 -13.67
CA ILE A 420 -9.00 -1.16 -14.35
C ILE A 420 -8.54 -1.78 -15.68
N LEU A 421 -8.35 -3.10 -15.71
CA LEU A 421 -7.89 -3.78 -16.92
C LEU A 421 -9.00 -3.90 -17.95
N GLU A 422 -10.24 -4.01 -17.47
CA GLU A 422 -11.42 -3.87 -18.30
C GLU A 422 -11.53 -2.43 -18.84
N PHE A 423 -11.12 -1.41 -18.08
CA PHE A 423 -11.17 0.00 -18.49
C PHE A 423 -10.37 0.30 -19.76
N SER A 424 -9.10 -0.11 -19.82
CA SER A 424 -8.27 0.07 -21.03
C SER A 424 -8.86 -0.65 -22.25
N SER A 425 -9.58 -1.75 -22.04
CA SER A 425 -10.23 -2.48 -23.12
C SER A 425 -11.43 -1.72 -23.71
N LEU A 426 -12.05 -0.82 -22.95
CA LEU A 426 -13.23 -0.05 -23.39
C LEU A 426 -12.92 0.81 -24.61
N PHE A 427 -11.72 1.40 -24.63
CA PHE A 427 -11.30 2.33 -25.69
C PHE A 427 -10.96 1.63 -27.01
N ASN A 428 -10.88 0.31 -27.04
CA ASN A 428 -10.70 -0.43 -28.29
C ASN A 428 -12.02 -0.64 -29.04
N THR A 429 -13.13 -0.09 -28.54
CA THR A 429 -14.46 -0.22 -29.15
C THR A 429 -14.96 1.10 -29.73
N GLU A 430 -15.90 1.00 -30.65
CA GLU A 430 -16.65 2.15 -31.16
C GLU A 430 -17.56 2.72 -30.06
N THR A 431 -18.14 3.90 -30.31
CA THR A 431 -19.13 4.53 -29.42
C THR A 431 -20.54 4.48 -30.00
N PHE A 432 -21.55 4.48 -29.13
CA PHE A 432 -22.90 4.92 -29.48
C PHE A 432 -23.04 6.41 -29.18
N THR A 433 -23.70 7.14 -30.08
CA THR A 433 -24.23 8.47 -29.79
C THR A 433 -25.64 8.33 -29.21
N ILE A 434 -25.83 8.78 -27.99
CA ILE A 434 -27.09 8.64 -27.24
C ILE A 434 -27.63 10.04 -26.93
N PHE A 435 -28.85 10.32 -27.36
CA PHE A 435 -29.55 11.58 -27.10
C PHE A 435 -30.58 11.35 -25.99
N VAL A 436 -30.49 12.12 -24.91
CA VAL A 436 -31.28 11.88 -23.70
C VAL A 436 -32.07 13.12 -23.29
N GLY A 437 -33.32 12.90 -22.87
CA GLY A 437 -34.21 13.92 -22.34
C GLY A 437 -34.80 14.84 -23.40
N GLU A 438 -35.59 15.82 -22.96
CA GLU A 438 -36.26 16.80 -23.84
C GLU A 438 -35.26 17.67 -24.60
N ASP A 439 -34.14 18.01 -23.95
CA ASP A 439 -33.06 18.81 -24.53
C ASP A 439 -32.19 18.03 -25.52
N LEU A 440 -32.45 16.73 -25.70
CA LEU A 440 -31.66 15.83 -26.54
C LEU A 440 -30.16 15.95 -26.23
N LYS A 441 -29.79 15.91 -24.94
CA LYS A 441 -28.40 15.99 -24.52
C LYS A 441 -27.63 14.81 -25.13
N ARG A 442 -26.53 15.11 -25.84
CA ARG A 442 -25.70 14.12 -26.55
C ARG A 442 -24.67 13.51 -25.60
N PHE A 443 -24.57 12.19 -25.61
CA PHE A 443 -23.53 11.40 -24.95
C PHE A 443 -22.88 10.45 -25.95
N ASP A 444 -21.54 10.41 -26.02
CA ASP A 444 -20.83 9.42 -26.83
C ASP A 444 -20.23 8.34 -25.92
N VAL A 445 -20.80 7.12 -25.91
CA VAL A 445 -20.46 6.08 -24.92
C VAL A 445 -19.88 4.84 -25.60
N HIS A 446 -18.75 4.34 -25.11
CA HIS A 446 -18.10 3.14 -25.65
C HIS A 446 -19.01 1.92 -25.56
N ILE A 447 -19.11 1.16 -26.66
CA ILE A 447 -19.95 -0.04 -26.76
C ILE A 447 -19.61 -1.06 -25.68
N ALA A 448 -18.32 -1.23 -25.36
CA ALA A 448 -17.90 -2.13 -24.30
C ALA A 448 -18.42 -1.73 -22.92
N ALA A 449 -18.53 -0.42 -22.62
CA ALA A 449 -18.99 0.08 -21.34
C ALA A 449 -20.50 -0.15 -21.16
N LEU A 450 -21.27 -0.10 -22.25
CA LEU A 450 -22.72 -0.32 -22.24
C LEU A 450 -23.14 -1.78 -22.01
N LYS A 451 -22.19 -2.73 -21.96
CA LYS A 451 -22.49 -4.16 -21.76
C LYS A 451 -23.11 -4.49 -20.41
N CYS A 452 -23.07 -3.59 -19.43
CA CYS A 452 -23.74 -3.76 -18.15
C CYS A 452 -25.27 -3.58 -18.22
N SER A 453 -25.80 -3.15 -19.37
CA SER A 453 -27.23 -2.97 -19.62
C SER A 453 -27.75 -4.02 -20.62
N ASP A 454 -28.77 -4.77 -20.21
CA ASP A 454 -29.46 -5.74 -21.07
C ASP A 454 -30.05 -5.08 -22.32
N TYR A 455 -30.56 -3.85 -22.19
CA TYR A 455 -31.10 -3.08 -23.31
C TYR A 455 -30.03 -2.85 -24.39
N PHE A 456 -28.86 -2.32 -24.02
CA PHE A 456 -27.79 -2.03 -24.98
C PHE A 456 -27.12 -3.32 -25.49
N GLN A 457 -27.05 -4.39 -24.70
CA GLN A 457 -26.57 -5.68 -25.17
C GLN A 457 -27.49 -6.29 -26.25
N LYS A 458 -28.81 -6.20 -26.07
CA LYS A 458 -29.78 -6.61 -27.09
C LYS A 458 -29.72 -5.69 -28.31
N LEU A 459 -29.57 -4.38 -28.09
CA LEU A 459 -29.48 -3.41 -29.17
C LEU A 459 -28.25 -3.66 -30.06
N THR A 460 -27.07 -3.83 -29.46
CA THR A 460 -25.80 -4.09 -30.18
C THR A 460 -25.82 -5.35 -31.04
N THR A 461 -26.61 -6.36 -30.65
CA THR A 461 -26.76 -7.62 -31.38
C THR A 461 -27.95 -7.61 -32.35
N SER A 462 -28.79 -6.58 -32.30
CA SER A 462 -29.96 -6.44 -33.15
C SER A 462 -29.62 -5.93 -34.55
N ASN A 463 -30.55 -6.13 -35.48
CA ASN A 463 -30.47 -5.59 -36.84
C ASN A 463 -31.23 -4.26 -37.00
N MET A 464 -31.53 -3.59 -35.88
CA MET A 464 -32.29 -2.34 -35.82
C MET A 464 -31.51 -1.18 -36.43
N LYS A 465 -32.23 -0.12 -36.80
CA LYS A 465 -31.65 1.08 -37.42
C LYS A 465 -30.63 1.74 -36.48
N GLU A 466 -31.02 1.86 -35.22
CA GLU A 466 -30.25 2.40 -34.11
C GLU A 466 -28.90 1.67 -33.93
N ALA A 467 -28.91 0.34 -34.06
CA ALA A 467 -27.72 -0.50 -33.95
C ALA A 467 -26.75 -0.34 -35.14
N LYS A 468 -27.29 -0.06 -36.34
CA LYS A 468 -26.52 0.18 -37.57
C LYS A 468 -25.96 1.60 -37.62
N GLU A 469 -26.75 2.58 -37.22
CA GLU A 469 -26.39 4.00 -37.19
C GLU A 469 -25.63 4.38 -35.91
N LYS A 470 -25.51 3.46 -34.96
CA LYS A 470 -24.91 3.69 -33.64
C LYS A 470 -25.50 4.91 -32.92
N THR A 471 -26.79 5.14 -33.11
CA THR A 471 -27.51 6.31 -32.59
C THR A 471 -28.77 5.87 -31.86
N VAL A 472 -28.95 6.36 -30.63
CA VAL A 472 -30.10 6.01 -29.76
C VAL A 472 -30.73 7.28 -29.21
N HIS A 473 -32.07 7.32 -29.16
CA HIS A 473 -32.82 8.40 -28.53
C HIS A 473 -33.59 7.86 -27.32
N LEU A 474 -33.33 8.42 -26.14
CA LEU A 474 -34.00 8.12 -24.88
C LEU A 474 -34.84 9.34 -24.47
N ASN A 475 -36.13 9.28 -24.76
CA ASN A 475 -37.06 10.42 -24.66
C ASN A 475 -38.24 10.17 -23.71
N SER A 476 -38.14 9.22 -22.80
CA SER A 476 -39.18 9.00 -21.79
C SER A 476 -39.11 10.05 -20.69
N GLU A 477 -40.23 10.24 -19.99
CA GLU A 477 -40.32 11.15 -18.83
C GLU A 477 -39.33 10.81 -17.70
N VAL A 478 -38.86 9.57 -17.63
CA VAL A 478 -37.86 9.10 -16.65
C VAL A 478 -36.41 9.14 -17.17
N ASP A 479 -36.22 9.41 -18.47
CA ASP A 479 -34.91 9.47 -19.12
C ASP A 479 -34.30 10.87 -18.95
N SER A 480 -34.03 11.27 -17.70
CA SER A 480 -33.35 12.54 -17.42
C SER A 480 -31.87 12.47 -17.80
N ALA A 481 -31.33 13.59 -18.29
CA ALA A 481 -29.92 13.70 -18.64
C ALA A 481 -29.03 13.44 -17.41
N GLU A 482 -29.47 13.84 -16.22
CA GLU A 482 -28.76 13.63 -14.94
C GLU A 482 -28.76 12.16 -14.50
N ALA A 483 -29.87 11.43 -14.68
CA ALA A 483 -29.89 9.99 -14.39
C ALA A 483 -29.03 9.22 -15.38
N PHE A 484 -29.06 9.62 -16.65
CA PHE A 484 -28.24 8.99 -17.68
C PHE A 484 -26.75 9.28 -17.48
N ASP A 485 -26.41 10.48 -17.02
CA ASP A 485 -25.07 10.82 -16.57
C ASP A 485 -24.57 9.87 -15.48
N MET A 486 -25.38 9.58 -14.46
CA MET A 486 -25.05 8.59 -13.43
C MET A 486 -24.94 7.15 -13.99
N PHE A 487 -25.78 6.79 -14.96
CA PHE A 487 -25.66 5.53 -15.68
C PHE A 487 -24.33 5.41 -16.42
N VAL A 488 -23.92 6.46 -17.14
CA VAL A 488 -22.63 6.49 -17.85
C VAL A 488 -21.48 6.35 -16.86
N GLN A 489 -21.48 7.07 -15.74
CA GLN A 489 -20.46 6.91 -14.70
C GLN A 489 -20.38 5.44 -14.23
N TYR A 490 -21.53 4.81 -13.98
CA TYR A 490 -21.60 3.41 -13.59
C TYR A 490 -21.03 2.47 -14.66
N CYS A 491 -21.30 2.70 -15.95
CA CYS A 491 -20.75 1.89 -17.03
C CYS A 491 -19.20 1.84 -17.01
N TYR A 492 -18.54 2.96 -16.69
CA TYR A 492 -17.08 3.03 -16.66
C TYR A 492 -16.46 2.64 -15.33
N PHE A 493 -17.10 3.01 -14.21
CA PHE A 493 -16.49 2.93 -12.89
C PHE A 493 -17.11 1.85 -12.00
N GLN A 494 -18.23 1.25 -12.42
CA GLN A 494 -19.09 0.40 -11.59
C GLN A 494 -19.57 1.13 -10.32
N ASP A 495 -19.57 2.46 -10.37
CA ASP A 495 -20.04 3.38 -9.34
C ASP A 495 -20.46 4.70 -10.00
N TYR A 496 -21.27 5.51 -9.33
CA TYR A 496 -21.65 6.84 -9.81
C TYR A 496 -21.63 7.88 -8.69
N PHE A 497 -21.38 9.12 -9.06
CA PHE A 497 -21.20 10.24 -8.16
C PHE A 497 -22.20 11.34 -8.48
N HIS A 498 -22.55 12.10 -7.46
CA HIS A 498 -23.38 13.29 -7.61
C HIS A 498 -22.66 14.47 -6.95
N ASP A 499 -22.77 15.64 -7.58
CA ASP A 499 -22.19 16.85 -7.02
C ASP A 499 -23.08 17.36 -5.88
N GLU A 500 -22.69 17.08 -4.64
CA GLU A 500 -23.37 17.58 -3.44
C GLU A 500 -23.53 19.11 -3.48
N ILE A 501 -22.60 19.85 -4.09
CA ILE A 501 -22.62 21.32 -4.11
C ILE A 501 -23.74 21.83 -5.02
N ARG A 502 -23.91 21.22 -6.20
CA ARG A 502 -24.89 21.66 -7.20
C ARG A 502 -26.30 21.19 -6.88
N ILE A 503 -26.46 20.05 -6.23
CA ILE A 503 -27.75 19.35 -6.15
C ILE A 503 -28.20 19.11 -4.71
N ASN A 504 -27.86 20.04 -3.81
CA ASN A 504 -28.12 19.96 -2.38
C ASN A 504 -29.60 19.69 -1.99
N VAL A 505 -30.57 19.94 -2.89
CA VAL A 505 -32.01 19.82 -2.60
C VAL A 505 -32.65 18.58 -3.27
N LEU A 506 -31.98 17.90 -4.21
CA LEU A 506 -32.61 16.84 -5.01
C LEU A 506 -31.86 15.50 -5.04
N THR A 507 -30.89 15.26 -4.16
CA THR A 507 -30.10 14.02 -4.18
C THR A 507 -30.94 12.74 -4.12
N LEU A 508 -31.91 12.65 -3.19
CA LEU A 508 -32.79 11.47 -3.12
C LEU A 508 -33.61 11.28 -4.40
N ALA A 509 -34.09 12.36 -5.00
CA ALA A 509 -34.83 12.33 -6.26
C ALA A 509 -33.93 11.88 -7.44
N LEU A 510 -32.66 12.27 -7.46
CA LEU A 510 -31.71 11.78 -8.46
C LEU A 510 -31.43 10.28 -8.33
N HIS A 511 -31.27 9.76 -7.10
CA HIS A 511 -31.14 8.33 -6.88
C HIS A 511 -32.41 7.58 -7.31
N ALA A 512 -33.60 8.14 -7.06
CA ALA A 512 -34.86 7.59 -7.57
C ALA A 512 -34.92 7.59 -9.11
N SER A 513 -34.55 8.70 -9.77
CA SER A 513 -34.51 8.78 -11.23
C SER A 513 -33.50 7.80 -11.84
N THR A 514 -32.34 7.65 -11.21
CA THR A 514 -31.29 6.70 -11.62
C THR A 514 -31.76 5.26 -11.45
N TYR A 515 -32.46 4.96 -10.35
CA TYR A 515 -33.07 3.65 -10.09
C TYR A 515 -34.08 3.28 -11.18
N LEU A 516 -34.96 4.21 -11.56
CA LEU A 516 -35.95 3.99 -12.63
C LEU A 516 -35.30 3.80 -14.00
N LEU A 517 -34.32 4.63 -14.33
CA LEU A 517 -33.56 4.50 -15.58
C LEU A 517 -32.84 3.15 -15.62
N ALA A 518 -32.20 2.74 -14.52
CA ALA A 518 -31.49 1.47 -14.43
C ALA A 518 -32.43 0.28 -14.63
N ASP A 519 -33.62 0.31 -14.05
CA ASP A 519 -34.64 -0.72 -14.25
C ASP A 519 -35.08 -0.81 -15.71
N ARG A 520 -35.38 0.34 -16.34
CA ARG A 520 -35.77 0.44 -17.75
C ARG A 520 -34.68 -0.08 -18.70
N LEU A 521 -33.42 0.25 -18.42
CA LEU A 521 -32.28 -0.20 -19.21
C LEU A 521 -31.87 -1.65 -18.89
N GLY A 522 -32.51 -2.30 -17.92
CA GLY A 522 -32.13 -3.64 -17.44
C GLY A 522 -30.71 -3.69 -16.88
N CYS A 523 -30.29 -2.66 -16.16
CA CYS A 523 -28.98 -2.53 -15.53
C CYS A 523 -29.10 -2.81 -14.02
N ILE A 524 -29.22 -4.09 -13.66
CA ILE A 524 -29.55 -4.54 -12.28
C ILE A 524 -28.55 -4.00 -11.26
N GLY A 525 -27.24 -4.05 -11.54
CA GLY A 525 -26.24 -3.59 -10.58
C GLY A 525 -26.30 -2.07 -10.30
N LEU A 526 -26.69 -1.25 -11.28
CA LEU A 526 -26.93 0.17 -11.06
C LEU A 526 -28.20 0.39 -10.24
N LYS A 527 -29.25 -0.39 -10.50
CA LYS A 527 -30.51 -0.33 -9.75
C LYS A 527 -30.26 -0.62 -8.26
N GLU A 528 -29.53 -1.68 -7.96
CA GLU A 528 -29.12 -2.04 -6.58
C GLU A 528 -28.25 -0.95 -5.94
N LEU A 529 -27.25 -0.45 -6.67
CA LEU A 529 -26.38 0.62 -6.18
C LEU A 529 -27.16 1.90 -5.88
N ALA A 530 -28.11 2.27 -6.74
CA ALA A 530 -28.92 3.47 -6.53
C ALA A 530 -29.82 3.37 -5.30
N LEU A 531 -30.40 2.19 -5.06
CA LEU A 531 -31.13 1.89 -3.84
C LEU A 531 -30.22 1.96 -2.60
N GLN A 532 -29.01 1.38 -2.68
CA GLN A 532 -28.04 1.43 -1.60
C GLN A 532 -27.66 2.87 -1.24
N LYS A 533 -27.35 3.72 -2.23
CA LYS A 533 -27.00 5.13 -2.00
C LYS A 533 -28.18 5.93 -1.45
N ALA A 534 -29.40 5.68 -1.92
CA ALA A 534 -30.60 6.27 -1.33
C ALA A 534 -30.80 5.84 0.13
N ASN A 535 -30.56 4.57 0.46
CA ASN A 535 -30.66 4.08 1.83
C ASN A 535 -29.62 4.75 2.75
N MET A 536 -28.36 4.86 2.32
CA MET A 536 -27.32 5.59 3.09
C MET A 536 -27.71 7.06 3.35
N LEU A 537 -28.35 7.71 2.38
CA LEU A 537 -28.82 9.08 2.54
C LEU A 537 -29.96 9.18 3.57
N CYS A 538 -30.92 8.26 3.55
CA CYS A 538 -31.96 8.15 4.57
C CYS A 538 -31.36 7.85 5.96
N ASP A 539 -30.37 6.96 6.04
CA ASP A 539 -29.65 6.61 7.27
C ASP A 539 -28.92 7.83 7.87
N SER A 540 -28.28 8.63 7.02
CA SER A 540 -27.67 9.89 7.43
C SER A 540 -28.70 10.91 7.94
N ALA A 541 -29.89 10.98 7.32
CA ALA A 541 -30.99 11.82 7.77
C ALA A 541 -31.57 11.41 9.13
N TYR A 542 -31.51 10.12 9.48
CA TYR A 542 -31.84 9.66 10.84
C TYR A 542 -30.88 10.23 11.89
N ALA A 543 -29.58 10.27 11.57
CA ALA A 543 -28.55 10.72 12.49
C ALA A 543 -28.34 12.25 12.53
N ASN A 544 -28.67 12.98 11.46
CA ASN A 544 -28.32 14.39 11.30
C ASN A 544 -29.51 15.25 10.81
N GLU A 545 -29.91 16.22 11.64
CA GLU A 545 -31.03 17.14 11.38
C GLU A 545 -30.85 17.97 10.09
N ARG A 546 -29.62 18.41 9.78
CA ARG A 546 -29.36 19.15 8.53
C ARG A 546 -29.51 18.28 7.30
N ALA A 547 -29.09 17.01 7.37
CA ALA A 547 -29.30 16.04 6.30
C ALA A 547 -30.79 15.68 6.15
N ARG A 548 -31.52 15.63 7.27
CA ARG A 548 -32.96 15.38 7.33
C ARG A 548 -33.76 16.40 6.53
N TYR A 549 -33.55 17.70 6.79
CA TYR A 549 -34.28 18.76 6.09
C TYR A 549 -34.10 18.70 4.56
N LYS A 550 -32.86 18.44 4.10
CA LYS A 550 -32.57 18.25 2.67
C LYS A 550 -33.37 17.07 2.11
N THR A 551 -33.36 15.94 2.82
CA THR A 551 -34.05 14.72 2.42
C THR A 551 -35.56 14.93 2.33
N PHE A 552 -36.17 15.61 3.29
CA PHE A 552 -37.62 15.87 3.31
C PHE A 552 -38.11 16.60 2.06
N SER A 553 -37.37 17.62 1.62
CA SER A 553 -37.73 18.36 0.40
C SER A 553 -37.75 17.47 -0.85
N ALA A 554 -36.88 16.46 -0.90
CA ALA A 554 -36.76 15.52 -2.02
C ALA A 554 -37.73 14.32 -1.94
N VAL A 555 -38.23 13.95 -0.75
CA VAL A 555 -39.12 12.78 -0.58
C VAL A 555 -40.38 12.89 -1.44
N SER A 556 -41.04 14.05 -1.47
CA SER A 556 -42.26 14.23 -2.25
C SER A 556 -42.05 14.01 -3.76
N ILE A 557 -40.88 14.40 -4.27
CA ILE A 557 -40.48 14.22 -5.68
C ILE A 557 -40.14 12.74 -5.92
N ALA A 558 -39.33 12.14 -5.05
CA ALA A 558 -38.97 10.73 -5.14
C ALA A 558 -40.20 9.81 -5.08
N VAL A 559 -41.18 10.10 -4.22
CA VAL A 559 -42.46 9.37 -4.15
C VAL A 559 -43.20 9.46 -5.48
N ALA A 560 -43.32 10.66 -6.06
CA ALA A 560 -43.99 10.83 -7.35
C ALA A 560 -43.31 10.04 -8.47
N MET A 561 -41.98 10.06 -8.50
CA MET A 561 -41.18 9.32 -9.48
C MET A 561 -41.38 7.80 -9.31
N ILE A 562 -41.13 7.28 -8.11
CA ILE A 562 -41.14 5.84 -7.85
C ILE A 562 -42.54 5.27 -7.96
N TYR A 563 -43.53 5.82 -7.25
CA TYR A 563 -44.90 5.28 -7.28
C TYR A 563 -45.63 5.56 -8.60
N GLY A 564 -45.20 6.57 -9.37
CA GLY A 564 -45.72 6.82 -10.71
C GLY A 564 -45.19 5.86 -11.79
N ASN A 565 -44.00 5.29 -11.59
CA ASN A 565 -43.29 4.53 -12.65
C ASN A 565 -43.00 3.06 -12.30
N THR A 566 -43.08 2.68 -11.03
CA THR A 566 -43.00 1.28 -10.61
C THR A 566 -44.41 0.74 -10.38
N TYR A 567 -44.62 -0.56 -10.56
CA TYR A 567 -45.89 -1.21 -10.20
C TYR A 567 -45.61 -2.35 -9.23
N ASP A 568 -46.30 -2.34 -8.09
CA ASP A 568 -46.32 -3.49 -7.20
C ASP A 568 -47.47 -4.41 -7.65
N MET A 569 -47.15 -5.65 -7.99
CA MET A 569 -48.15 -6.67 -8.34
C MET A 569 -49.24 -6.83 -7.27
N HIS A 570 -48.98 -6.43 -6.03
CA HIS A 570 -49.90 -6.55 -4.89
C HIS A 570 -50.84 -5.34 -4.73
N GLY A 571 -50.70 -4.28 -5.54
CA GLY A 571 -51.62 -3.13 -5.55
C GLY A 571 -53.04 -3.49 -6.04
N GLY A 572 -53.19 -4.65 -6.69
CA GLY A 572 -54.47 -5.17 -7.16
C GLY A 572 -55.12 -6.15 -6.17
N LYS A 573 -55.83 -5.62 -5.16
CA LYS A 573 -56.60 -6.36 -4.14
C LYS A 573 -55.71 -7.09 -3.13
N ILE A 574 -55.86 -6.71 -1.86
CA ILE A 574 -55.68 -7.63 -0.73
C ILE A 574 -56.64 -8.79 -1.01
N SER A 575 -56.15 -9.85 -1.65
CA SER A 575 -56.92 -11.07 -1.81
C SER A 575 -57.18 -11.56 -0.39
N LYS A 576 -58.44 -11.42 0.05
CA LYS A 576 -59.01 -12.17 1.16
C LYS A 576 -58.96 -13.65 0.78
N THR A 577 -57.78 -14.26 0.80
CA THR A 577 -57.62 -15.65 0.43
C THR A 577 -57.85 -16.49 1.68
N LYS A 578 -59.14 -16.73 1.94
CA LYS A 578 -59.58 -17.93 2.62
C LYS A 578 -59.43 -19.08 1.62
N GLY A 579 -58.29 -19.77 1.70
CA GLY A 579 -58.04 -21.09 1.10
C GLY A 579 -58.05 -21.16 -0.43
N ILE A 580 -56.96 -21.67 -1.01
CA ILE A 580 -56.94 -22.95 -1.73
C ILE A 580 -55.53 -23.15 -2.26
N ASN A 581 -54.98 -24.29 -1.86
CA ASN A 581 -53.69 -24.83 -2.19
C ASN A 581 -53.77 -25.42 -3.60
N CYS A 582 -52.92 -24.97 -4.52
CA CYS A 582 -52.78 -25.56 -5.86
C CYS A 582 -51.31 -25.59 -6.30
N TYR A 583 -50.55 -26.56 -5.78
CA TYR A 583 -49.45 -27.18 -6.52
C TYR A 583 -49.47 -28.69 -6.25
N ASN A 584 -49.79 -29.45 -7.29
CA ASN A 584 -49.43 -30.86 -7.55
C ASN A 584 -49.29 -30.91 -9.08
N ALA A 585 -48.34 -31.54 -9.75
CA ALA A 585 -47.38 -32.61 -9.47
C ALA A 585 -46.17 -32.41 -10.43
N ALA A 586 -45.01 -33.08 -10.34
CA ALA A 586 -44.64 -34.42 -9.87
C ALA A 586 -43.15 -34.38 -9.40
N ASP A 587 -42.64 -35.18 -8.46
CA ASP A 587 -42.42 -36.61 -8.60
C ASP A 587 -41.87 -37.21 -7.28
N THR A 588 -42.39 -38.39 -6.94
CA THR A 588 -41.82 -39.54 -6.17
C THR A 588 -41.32 -39.42 -4.71
N THR A 589 -42.14 -39.99 -3.79
CA THR A 589 -41.86 -41.02 -2.73
C THR A 589 -40.63 -40.85 -1.80
N ASP A 590 -40.70 -40.91 -0.46
CA ASP A 590 -41.36 -41.90 0.42
C ASP A 590 -41.44 -41.39 1.90
N PRO A 591 -42.25 -42.00 2.81
CA PRO A 591 -42.58 -41.47 4.13
C PRO A 591 -41.93 -42.21 5.31
N SER A 592 -41.50 -41.47 6.34
CA SER A 592 -41.66 -41.81 7.76
C SER A 592 -40.85 -40.84 8.62
N ASP A 593 -41.51 -39.97 9.40
CA ASP A 593 -41.38 -40.05 10.86
C ASP A 593 -42.39 -39.13 11.55
N GLU A 594 -43.11 -39.70 12.52
CA GLU A 594 -44.04 -38.98 13.39
C GLU A 594 -43.28 -38.44 14.61
N GLY A 595 -43.17 -37.11 14.72
CA GLY A 595 -42.59 -36.44 15.87
C GLY A 595 -43.43 -35.25 16.32
N LYS A 596 -44.31 -35.49 17.30
CA LYS A 596 -45.12 -34.49 18.01
C LYS A 596 -44.27 -33.54 18.88
N GLY A 597 -44.71 -32.29 18.96
CA GLY A 597 -44.56 -31.42 20.14
C GLY A 597 -43.47 -30.35 20.03
N ASP A 598 -43.83 -29.09 19.75
CA ASP A 598 -44.17 -28.12 20.80
C ASP A 598 -44.29 -26.69 20.28
N GLU A 599 -45.13 -25.95 21.00
CA GLU A 599 -45.58 -24.58 20.80
C GLU A 599 -44.44 -23.55 20.79
N SER A 600 -44.38 -22.73 19.73
CA SER A 600 -44.23 -21.26 19.79
C SER A 600 -43.94 -20.72 18.38
N THR A 601 -44.98 -20.46 17.59
CA THR A 601 -44.86 -19.86 16.25
C THR A 601 -45.87 -18.73 16.08
N THR A 602 -45.52 -17.53 16.56
CA THR A 602 -46.26 -16.29 16.26
C THR A 602 -45.42 -15.18 15.63
N THR A 603 -44.13 -15.38 15.38
CA THR A 603 -43.23 -14.35 14.81
C THR A 603 -42.79 -14.57 13.37
N THR A 604 -43.24 -15.64 12.68
CA THR A 604 -42.74 -15.98 11.32
C THR A 604 -43.55 -15.38 10.17
N LYS A 605 -44.71 -14.75 10.42
CA LYS A 605 -45.58 -14.24 9.33
C LYS A 605 -45.19 -12.87 8.78
N GLU A 606 -44.43 -12.07 9.53
CA GLU A 606 -44.08 -10.71 9.10
C GLU A 606 -42.94 -10.69 8.07
N LYS A 607 -41.96 -11.59 8.18
CA LYS A 607 -40.80 -11.62 7.28
C LYS A 607 -41.08 -12.09 5.84
N VAL A 608 -42.27 -12.64 5.58
CA VAL A 608 -42.59 -13.19 4.24
C VAL A 608 -43.14 -12.11 3.30
N LEU A 609 -43.72 -11.02 3.83
CA LEU A 609 -44.38 -10.02 2.98
C LEU A 609 -43.43 -9.01 2.33
N GLU A 610 -42.21 -8.84 2.86
CA GLU A 610 -41.26 -7.82 2.37
C GLU A 610 -40.51 -8.24 1.11
N LYS A 611 -40.42 -9.54 0.79
CA LYS A 611 -39.53 -10.03 -0.27
C LYS A 611 -39.98 -9.70 -1.70
N ASP A 612 -41.26 -9.43 -1.90
CA ASP A 612 -41.83 -9.23 -3.24
C ASP A 612 -42.08 -7.75 -3.58
N ARG A 613 -41.80 -6.84 -2.64
CA ARG A 613 -42.01 -5.41 -2.82
C ARG A 613 -40.80 -4.74 -3.47
N ASP A 614 -41.04 -3.71 -4.28
CA ASP A 614 -39.96 -2.89 -4.83
C ASP A 614 -39.16 -2.23 -3.70
N GLY A 615 -37.85 -2.44 -3.68
CA GLY A 615 -37.00 -2.00 -2.57
C GLY A 615 -37.01 -0.49 -2.35
N PHE A 616 -37.16 0.30 -3.42
CA PHE A 616 -37.19 1.76 -3.31
C PHE A 616 -38.53 2.26 -2.75
N ARG A 617 -39.65 1.63 -3.13
CA ARG A 617 -40.96 1.88 -2.50
C ARG A 617 -40.90 1.65 -0.98
N VAL A 618 -40.36 0.50 -0.56
CA VAL A 618 -40.21 0.15 0.87
C VAL A 618 -39.32 1.16 1.60
N LEU A 619 -38.21 1.58 0.98
CA LEU A 619 -37.32 2.61 1.53
C LEU A 619 -38.07 3.93 1.78
N LEU A 620 -38.79 4.43 0.78
CA LEU A 620 -39.53 5.70 0.89
C LEU A 620 -40.66 5.63 1.92
N ALA A 621 -41.43 4.54 1.93
CA ALA A 621 -42.51 4.35 2.88
C ALA A 621 -42.00 4.27 4.33
N ARG A 622 -40.90 3.55 4.56
CA ARG A 622 -40.23 3.42 5.87
C ARG A 622 -39.67 4.76 6.35
N PHE A 623 -39.04 5.51 5.45
CA PHE A 623 -38.52 6.83 5.78
C PHE A 623 -39.65 7.80 6.13
N ALA A 624 -40.71 7.82 5.31
CA ALA A 624 -41.87 8.68 5.54
C ALA A 624 -42.67 8.29 6.79
N SER A 625 -42.78 7.00 7.12
CA SER A 625 -43.48 6.56 8.34
C SER A 625 -42.75 7.00 9.61
N ALA A 626 -41.41 6.98 9.60
CA ALA A 626 -40.61 7.40 10.74
C ALA A 626 -40.65 8.92 10.99
N TYR A 627 -41.01 9.71 9.98
CA TYR A 627 -41.04 11.17 10.02
C TYR A 627 -42.39 11.75 9.63
N LEU A 628 -43.47 10.99 9.81
CA LEU A 628 -44.78 11.33 9.24
C LEU A 628 -45.32 12.67 9.78
N SER A 629 -45.17 12.93 11.08
CA SER A 629 -45.62 14.18 11.70
C SER A 629 -44.84 15.38 11.17
N GLU A 630 -43.50 15.29 11.15
CA GLU A 630 -42.63 16.36 10.62
C GLU A 630 -42.91 16.61 9.12
N LEU A 631 -43.07 15.56 8.32
CA LEU A 631 -43.37 15.69 6.89
C LEU A 631 -44.75 16.32 6.63
N ARG A 632 -45.75 16.07 7.48
CA ARG A 632 -47.07 16.70 7.39
C ARG A 632 -47.04 18.15 7.83
N GLU A 633 -46.31 18.47 8.89
CA GLU A 633 -46.22 19.82 9.43
C GLU A 633 -45.48 20.77 8.48
N PHE A 634 -44.33 20.34 7.94
CA PHE A 634 -43.42 21.24 7.24
C PHE A 634 -43.47 21.18 5.70
N HIS A 635 -44.15 20.17 5.10
CA HIS A 635 -44.10 19.97 3.64
C HIS A 635 -45.49 19.74 3.03
N GLU A 636 -46.16 20.82 2.61
CA GLU A 636 -47.46 20.76 1.92
C GLU A 636 -47.41 19.90 0.63
N SER A 637 -46.27 19.92 -0.07
CA SER A 637 -46.03 19.07 -1.24
C SER A 637 -46.08 17.57 -0.90
N PHE A 638 -45.64 17.18 0.30
CA PHE A 638 -45.71 15.79 0.75
C PHE A 638 -47.16 15.36 0.95
N ILE A 639 -48.00 16.19 1.59
CA ILE A 639 -49.43 15.90 1.79
C ILE A 639 -50.13 15.68 0.45
N ALA A 640 -49.89 16.58 -0.52
CA ALA A 640 -50.45 16.46 -1.86
C ALA A 640 -50.07 15.13 -2.53
N LYS A 641 -48.81 14.70 -2.40
CA LYS A 641 -48.33 13.43 -2.97
C LYS A 641 -48.84 12.21 -2.21
N HIS A 642 -48.92 12.27 -0.89
CA HIS A 642 -49.53 11.24 -0.07
C HIS A 642 -50.99 10.98 -0.48
N HIS A 643 -51.75 12.01 -0.83
CA HIS A 643 -53.11 11.84 -1.36
C HIS A 643 -53.14 11.39 -2.82
N ALA A 644 -52.20 11.85 -3.65
CA ALA A 644 -52.14 11.48 -5.07
C ALA A 644 -51.74 10.03 -5.32
N PHE A 645 -51.04 9.38 -4.38
CA PHE A 645 -50.54 8.01 -4.50
C PHE A 645 -51.09 7.11 -3.36
N PRO A 646 -52.28 6.50 -3.53
CA PRO A 646 -52.91 5.68 -2.49
C PRO A 646 -52.08 4.46 -2.05
N ASP A 647 -51.32 3.87 -2.98
CA ASP A 647 -50.40 2.76 -2.67
C ASP A 647 -49.32 3.20 -1.68
N PHE A 648 -48.75 4.39 -1.89
CA PHE A 648 -47.75 4.96 -0.97
C PHE A 648 -48.36 5.23 0.40
N ALA A 649 -49.54 5.85 0.47
CA ALA A 649 -50.24 6.06 1.73
C ALA A 649 -50.50 4.73 2.46
N THR A 650 -50.86 3.68 1.73
CA THR A 650 -51.08 2.34 2.28
C THR A 650 -49.78 1.78 2.86
N ASP A 651 -48.67 1.88 2.13
CA ASP A 651 -47.36 1.40 2.59
C ASP A 651 -46.86 2.15 3.84
N VAL A 652 -47.03 3.47 3.87
CA VAL A 652 -46.71 4.31 5.04
C VAL A 652 -47.54 3.89 6.25
N MET A 653 -48.85 3.67 6.07
CA MET A 653 -49.73 3.24 7.16
C MET A 653 -49.38 1.85 7.69
N LEU A 654 -49.04 0.90 6.81
CA LEU A 654 -48.61 -0.44 7.21
C LEU A 654 -47.34 -0.38 8.08
N LEU A 655 -46.37 0.44 7.69
CA LEU A 655 -45.10 0.56 8.43
C LEU A 655 -45.22 1.41 9.70
N ALA A 656 -46.09 2.42 9.72
CA ALA A 656 -46.33 3.25 10.91
C ALA A 656 -46.91 2.44 12.09
N THR A 657 -47.75 1.43 11.80
CA THR A 657 -48.40 0.62 12.84
C THR A 657 -47.45 -0.28 13.64
N ALA A 658 -46.19 -0.42 13.22
CA ALA A 658 -45.21 -1.31 13.86
C ALA A 658 -44.38 -0.64 14.98
N GLY A 659 -44.37 0.70 15.10
CA GLY A 659 -43.37 1.40 15.93
C GLY A 659 -43.90 2.36 16.98
N GLU A 660 -45.00 3.08 16.73
CA GLU A 660 -45.51 4.12 17.63
C GLU A 660 -47.03 4.06 17.75
N LYS A 661 -47.55 4.15 18.98
CA LYS A 661 -49.00 4.29 19.20
C LYS A 661 -49.42 5.64 18.62
N ILE A 662 -50.07 5.62 17.45
CA ILE A 662 -50.73 6.80 16.89
C ILE A 662 -51.76 7.30 17.93
N GLU A 663 -51.47 8.42 18.58
CA GLU A 663 -52.43 9.06 19.48
C GLU A 663 -53.53 9.69 18.64
N LEU A 664 -54.74 9.18 18.80
CA LEU A 664 -55.94 9.79 18.23
C LEU A 664 -56.47 10.85 19.22
N ASP A 665 -57.01 11.95 18.70
CA ASP A 665 -57.80 12.90 19.47
C ASP A 665 -59.17 12.32 19.85
N GLU A 666 -59.96 13.07 20.62
CA GLU A 666 -61.30 12.63 21.07
C GLU A 666 -62.28 12.38 19.91
N ASP A 667 -61.98 12.89 18.71
CA ASP A 667 -62.77 12.71 17.49
C ASP A 667 -62.28 11.54 16.62
N GLY A 668 -61.28 10.77 17.08
CA GLY A 668 -60.71 9.66 16.34
C GLY A 668 -59.81 10.09 15.16
N ARG A 669 -59.37 11.34 15.13
CA ARG A 669 -58.41 11.85 14.15
C ARG A 669 -57.01 11.71 14.73
N PRO A 670 -55.98 11.40 13.91
CA PRO A 670 -54.60 11.47 14.39
C PRO A 670 -54.33 12.86 14.93
N LYS A 671 -53.85 12.98 16.17
CA LYS A 671 -53.36 14.27 16.69
C LYS A 671 -52.28 14.76 15.73
N ALA A 672 -52.44 15.98 15.23
CA ALA A 672 -51.48 16.65 14.36
C ALA A 672 -50.16 16.89 15.08
#